data_AF-A0A6L7Z125-F1
#
_entry.id   AF-A0A6L7Z125-F1
#
_cell.length_a   1.000
_cell.length_b   1.000
_cell.length_c   1.000
_cell.angle_alpha   90.00
_cell.angle_beta   90.00
_cell.angle_gamma   90.00
#
_symmetry.space_group_name_H-M   'P 1'
#
loop_
_entity.id
_entity.type
_entity.pdbx_description
1 polymer ?
#
loop_
_entity_poly.entity_id
_entity_poly.type
_entity_poly.pdbx_seq_one_letter_code
_entity_poly.pdbx_strand_id
1 'polypeptide(L)'
;FYVRDGDFLSLVLDLGIVSEDAFFADTTGAVNGRKAGSGVPWGLGLLDQEADPRRGEVWGTVTDGRGVWDEDCFAERARVYRLGDPNANCTRGNGRPDSEDLDEDGNLDTLERYRRFVIPLDGSSPFLVRDRHETGTDFRLYRVPVRDPAAIDVGGPVTDAELRAVRHLRLTVTGGRADSFVLARMAIVGSTWIKRSATGVLTGLGGSQPSFAGRVEVSPVSKLTVGDDYASPPGVIEQLDDPTAAIGGQGVEFNERSLSVHFEGVPAGDRAEVYNRFPQRPRDFLSYREARLWVVAANGDFGSELPVYFYVRIGTDDRNFYMYRSRLELADTPGRVHEGDWVPEVVIRFEEWLALRREAEEMLIRDPPGPGDPPLVLWSADSAYSVVLQDRGRAPNLASVREMSLGVLNETGGPVSGEFWVDELRLSDGFREAGLVSAVDAELRGGEFLHSRATVRGRGGYFRQLRGTPTYQNDQSLDVSTTLQLDRLAPSAWRLQLPLSVTYERDLQSPLFLGRSDVRADRLEGLRDPGFDRTRVDLSLRRTAPEDGGVWDAVLAGLQARAGWVRSSLRTITTESEGDGVDAFLGYSIAPARRDLPLFPGPLGDALRAVLPSFIEDRVTGARLRWTPESLRVDGEVTNRDLSTFRFDRIVRSTEDSLATAARAPLRTVTATAGVTLRPLESVVAEADLLSGRDLLEVEELAADAESRELLDAARRRMAGLDLGWEVDRHVRTRLAFQPRLADWASTSVQMTTIYYSERNSDLIGTRHTPGDTALVLLRNLDGQRNFTAAFSLDPGRMGRTGGARAAGWWTHLDPLRVTYTGGITSRFNRDAVEPGTLYELGWGSRDDFLLIGADSASTLSERDRVQIRGGVRLPGSTTIRTAYDRSLNQTLDTRSDREALQRVWPDLTGTVADLPLPSFFASAITRLSLGSGYRRETRGLDFGAGNQQDRFREDHAVPLSLGLSLVSGVVVDYRGRLGWGESLDPTGDTKRRRDSHSLTATITTRSPVRAFRVRGAPLRITLSLRYLEDVQCRVTSRLSPCVAFIDELERDGSLSLDSTVRDYQLGVRIRYLDRRSFVGQQAGSTQFQLNVFGQFVLTSALLSNGAAGR
;
A
#
# COMPACT_ATOMS: atom_id res chain seq x y z
N PHE A 1 30.70 -23.99 -21.00
CA PHE A 1 29.56 -24.88 -21.29
C PHE A 1 30.06 -26.27 -21.62
N TYR A 2 29.22 -27.30 -21.49
CA TYR A 2 29.59 -28.72 -21.69
C TYR A 2 29.01 -29.27 -23.00
N VAL A 3 29.84 -29.94 -23.82
CA VAL A 3 29.45 -30.45 -25.15
C VAL A 3 29.76 -31.94 -25.31
N ARG A 4 28.80 -32.71 -25.82
CA ARG A 4 28.96 -34.10 -26.29
C ARG A 4 28.61 -34.16 -27.79
N ASP A 5 29.39 -34.92 -28.57
CA ASP A 5 29.30 -35.06 -30.03
C ASP A 5 29.55 -33.75 -30.82
N GLY A 6 29.70 -33.84 -32.15
CA GLY A 6 29.92 -32.67 -33.03
C GLY A 6 31.37 -32.30 -33.33
N ASP A 7 32.29 -33.27 -33.39
CA ASP A 7 33.73 -33.06 -33.68
C ASP A 7 33.98 -32.40 -35.07
N PHE A 8 32.97 -32.25 -35.91
CA PHE A 8 33.05 -31.62 -37.24
C PHE A 8 32.22 -30.33 -37.33
N LEU A 9 31.73 -29.84 -36.18
CA LEU A 9 30.91 -28.66 -36.04
C LEU A 9 31.72 -27.53 -35.39
N SER A 10 31.34 -26.29 -35.71
CA SER A 10 31.79 -25.08 -35.04
C SER A 10 30.58 -24.37 -34.43
N LEU A 11 30.72 -23.95 -33.19
CA LEU A 11 29.71 -23.16 -32.48
C LEU A 11 30.07 -21.68 -32.57
N VAL A 12 29.15 -20.88 -33.09
CA VAL A 12 29.23 -19.42 -33.17
C VAL A 12 28.37 -18.84 -32.06
N LEU A 13 28.96 -18.00 -31.20
CA LEU A 13 28.26 -17.28 -30.13
C LEU A 13 28.24 -15.79 -30.47
N ASP A 14 27.06 -15.21 -30.61
CA ASP A 14 26.85 -13.78 -30.83
C ASP A 14 26.26 -13.15 -29.55
N LEU A 15 26.98 -12.21 -28.93
CA LEU A 15 26.61 -11.57 -27.66
C LEU A 15 26.43 -10.06 -27.87
N GLY A 16 25.22 -9.53 -27.74
CA GLY A 16 24.94 -8.11 -27.95
C GLY A 16 23.47 -7.78 -28.18
N ILE A 17 23.21 -6.89 -29.13
CA ILE A 17 21.89 -6.70 -29.75
C ILE A 17 21.91 -7.48 -31.05
N VAL A 18 21.06 -8.48 -31.15
CA VAL A 18 20.89 -9.26 -32.39
C VAL A 18 19.48 -9.05 -32.91
N SER A 19 19.32 -9.08 -34.23
CA SER A 19 18.01 -9.18 -34.86
C SER A 19 17.41 -10.56 -34.64
N GLU A 20 16.09 -10.66 -34.74
CA GLU A 20 15.39 -11.96 -34.66
C GLU A 20 15.83 -12.92 -35.79
N ASP A 21 16.16 -12.37 -36.97
CA ASP A 21 16.65 -13.14 -38.12
C ASP A 21 17.70 -14.20 -37.75
N ALA A 22 17.40 -15.45 -38.10
CA ALA A 22 18.35 -16.54 -37.99
C ALA A 22 19.59 -16.29 -38.86
N PHE A 23 20.78 -16.48 -38.28
CA PHE A 23 22.02 -16.44 -39.05
C PHE A 23 22.10 -17.65 -39.99
N PHE A 24 21.85 -17.41 -41.28
CA PHE A 24 21.85 -18.44 -42.30
C PHE A 24 23.08 -18.32 -43.23
N ALA A 25 23.62 -19.47 -43.64
CA ALA A 25 24.59 -19.57 -44.72
C ALA A 25 24.15 -20.68 -45.68
N ASP A 26 24.05 -20.38 -46.98
CA ASP A 26 23.70 -21.40 -47.98
C ASP A 26 24.85 -22.39 -48.23
N THR A 27 24.62 -23.39 -49.10
CA THR A 27 25.63 -24.38 -49.49
C THR A 27 26.87 -23.80 -50.18
N THR A 28 26.81 -22.53 -50.60
CA THR A 28 27.93 -21.78 -51.18
C THR A 28 28.55 -20.80 -50.17
N GLY A 29 28.05 -20.76 -48.93
CA GLY A 29 28.49 -19.86 -47.86
C GLY A 29 27.92 -18.44 -47.95
N ALA A 30 26.93 -18.18 -48.81
CA ALA A 30 26.29 -16.87 -48.89
C ALA A 30 25.37 -16.68 -47.67
N VAL A 31 25.39 -15.48 -47.07
CA VAL A 31 24.58 -15.12 -45.89
C VAL A 31 23.37 -14.24 -46.23
N ASN A 32 23.17 -13.98 -47.52
CA ASN A 32 21.96 -13.37 -48.07
C ASN A 32 21.69 -13.91 -49.49
N GLY A 33 20.44 -13.83 -49.94
CA GLY A 33 20.07 -14.34 -51.25
C GLY A 33 18.57 -14.29 -51.53
N ARG A 34 18.12 -15.05 -52.53
CA ARG A 34 16.70 -15.30 -52.80
C ARG A 34 16.47 -16.81 -52.86
N LYS A 35 15.36 -17.29 -52.29
CA LYS A 35 15.02 -18.72 -52.29
C LYS A 35 14.76 -19.21 -53.72
N ALA A 36 15.34 -20.36 -54.07
CA ALA A 36 15.00 -21.07 -55.30
C ALA A 36 13.58 -21.63 -55.20
N GLY A 37 12.66 -21.18 -56.05
CA GLY A 37 11.24 -21.61 -56.06
C GLY A 37 10.26 -20.51 -55.65
N SER A 38 10.43 -19.90 -54.47
CA SER A 38 9.52 -18.86 -53.96
C SER A 38 9.95 -17.42 -54.26
N GLY A 39 11.22 -17.19 -54.61
CA GLY A 39 11.76 -15.88 -54.96
C GLY A 39 11.89 -14.89 -53.80
N VAL A 40 11.54 -15.32 -52.58
CA VAL A 40 11.59 -14.52 -51.35
C VAL A 40 13.06 -14.22 -50.99
N PRO A 41 13.42 -12.96 -50.70
CA PRO A 41 14.74 -12.61 -50.21
C PRO A 41 14.98 -13.21 -48.81
N TRP A 42 16.22 -13.58 -48.50
CA TRP A 42 16.63 -14.04 -47.19
C TRP A 42 18.01 -13.48 -46.83
N GLY A 43 18.32 -13.40 -45.53
CA GLY A 43 19.56 -12.86 -44.99
C GLY A 43 19.31 -11.77 -43.95
N LEU A 44 20.39 -11.31 -43.31
CA LEU A 44 20.36 -10.34 -42.20
C LEU A 44 19.58 -9.06 -42.56
N GLY A 45 18.46 -8.81 -41.88
CA GLY A 45 17.63 -7.60 -41.95
C GLY A 45 16.58 -7.58 -43.06
N LEU A 46 16.23 -8.74 -43.65
CA LEU A 46 15.34 -8.82 -44.83
C LEU A 46 14.29 -9.94 -44.76
N LEU A 47 14.19 -10.68 -43.64
CA LEU A 47 13.13 -11.66 -43.44
C LEU A 47 12.00 -11.00 -42.62
N ASP A 48 10.80 -10.86 -43.19
CA ASP A 48 9.62 -10.26 -42.53
C ASP A 48 8.38 -11.18 -42.69
N GLN A 49 8.56 -12.46 -42.39
CA GLN A 49 7.56 -13.49 -42.67
C GLN A 49 6.60 -13.74 -41.49
N GLU A 50 6.83 -13.09 -40.35
CA GLU A 50 6.02 -13.18 -39.14
C GLU A 50 5.16 -11.90 -38.95
N ALA A 51 4.36 -11.83 -37.88
CA ALA A 51 3.37 -10.77 -37.71
C ALA A 51 3.99 -9.48 -37.14
N ASP A 52 3.80 -8.33 -37.82
CA ASP A 52 4.24 -7.01 -37.34
C ASP A 52 3.24 -6.43 -36.30
N PRO A 53 3.63 -6.32 -35.01
CA PRO A 53 2.75 -5.81 -33.96
C PRO A 53 2.30 -4.35 -34.21
N ARG A 54 3.12 -3.54 -34.88
CA ARG A 54 2.81 -2.13 -35.19
C ARG A 54 1.74 -1.99 -36.28
N ARG A 55 1.57 -3.00 -37.13
CA ARG A 55 0.54 -3.04 -38.17
C ARG A 55 -0.77 -3.65 -37.68
N GLY A 56 -0.83 -4.11 -36.43
CA GLY A 56 -1.98 -4.81 -35.86
C GLY A 56 -2.19 -6.19 -36.49
N GLU A 57 -1.12 -6.77 -37.05
CA GLU A 57 -1.15 -8.13 -37.59
C GLU A 57 -1.29 -9.11 -36.43
N VAL A 58 -2.27 -10.01 -36.52
CA VAL A 58 -2.55 -11.01 -35.49
C VAL A 58 -1.94 -12.34 -35.94
N TRP A 59 -1.12 -12.93 -35.08
CA TRP A 59 -0.36 -14.14 -35.38
C TRP A 59 -1.25 -15.35 -35.73
N GLY A 60 -0.86 -16.12 -36.77
CA GLY A 60 -1.60 -17.26 -37.29
C GLY A 60 -0.73 -18.21 -38.12
N THR A 61 -1.14 -19.48 -38.23
CA THR A 61 -0.36 -20.56 -38.87
C THR A 61 -0.06 -20.35 -40.36
N VAL A 62 -0.72 -19.37 -40.99
CA VAL A 62 -0.57 -19.05 -42.42
C VAL A 62 0.68 -18.23 -42.70
N THR A 63 1.12 -17.40 -41.74
CA THR A 63 2.37 -16.63 -41.82
C THR A 63 3.56 -17.51 -41.46
N ASP A 64 3.45 -18.37 -40.44
CA ASP A 64 4.50 -19.32 -40.06
C ASP A 64 4.85 -20.31 -41.19
N GLY A 65 3.84 -20.78 -41.94
CA GLY A 65 4.05 -21.63 -43.11
C GLY A 65 4.75 -20.94 -44.30
N ARG A 66 5.11 -19.65 -44.17
CA ARG A 66 5.95 -18.93 -45.15
C ARG A 66 7.43 -18.96 -44.80
N GLY A 67 7.79 -19.42 -43.60
CA GLY A 67 9.12 -19.36 -42.98
C GLY A 67 10.27 -19.91 -43.82
N VAL A 68 11.50 -19.85 -43.29
CA VAL A 68 12.75 -20.15 -44.01
C VAL A 68 12.75 -21.52 -44.70
N TRP A 69 12.09 -22.53 -44.14
CA TRP A 69 12.00 -23.90 -44.66
C TRP A 69 10.56 -24.29 -45.03
N ASP A 70 10.40 -25.23 -45.98
CA ASP A 70 9.15 -25.98 -46.16
C ASP A 70 9.00 -26.98 -45.00
N GLU A 71 8.85 -26.47 -43.77
CA GLU A 71 8.66 -27.28 -42.58
C GLU A 71 7.21 -27.20 -42.09
N ASP A 72 6.65 -28.36 -41.74
CA ASP A 72 5.33 -28.42 -41.13
C ASP A 72 5.44 -27.97 -39.66
N CYS A 73 4.70 -26.94 -39.24
CA CYS A 73 4.64 -26.54 -37.84
C CYS A 73 3.93 -27.61 -37.01
N PHE A 74 4.68 -28.29 -36.14
CA PHE A 74 4.21 -29.37 -35.25
C PHE A 74 3.89 -28.88 -33.83
N ALA A 75 4.22 -27.63 -33.48
CA ALA A 75 3.95 -27.10 -32.16
C ALA A 75 2.46 -26.83 -31.89
N GLU A 76 2.02 -27.28 -30.72
CA GLU A 76 0.70 -27.07 -30.16
C GLU A 76 0.74 -25.80 -29.29
N ARG A 77 -0.20 -24.89 -29.51
CA ARG A 77 -0.33 -23.66 -28.71
C ARG A 77 -0.54 -23.98 -27.23
N ALA A 78 0.07 -23.18 -26.36
CA ALA A 78 0.08 -23.30 -24.90
C ALA A 78 0.71 -24.59 -24.34
N ARG A 79 1.31 -25.45 -25.19
CA ARG A 79 2.11 -26.59 -24.74
C ARG A 79 3.55 -26.15 -24.56
N VAL A 80 4.04 -26.26 -23.33
CA VAL A 80 5.46 -26.07 -23.05
C VAL A 80 6.20 -27.33 -23.48
N TYR A 81 7.11 -27.17 -24.42
CA TYR A 81 7.99 -28.21 -24.91
C TYR A 81 9.27 -28.22 -24.09
N ARG A 82 9.93 -29.37 -24.01
CA ARG A 82 11.28 -29.43 -23.46
C ARG A 82 12.22 -28.75 -24.47
N LEU A 83 13.26 -28.09 -23.96
CA LEU A 83 14.31 -27.52 -24.81
C LEU A 83 14.87 -28.62 -25.75
N GLY A 84 14.84 -28.39 -27.06
CA GLY A 84 15.28 -29.34 -28.07
C GLY A 84 14.26 -30.41 -28.50
N ASP A 85 13.00 -30.33 -28.06
CA ASP A 85 11.92 -31.18 -28.60
C ASP A 85 11.65 -30.81 -30.07
N PRO A 86 11.74 -31.74 -31.03
CA PRO A 86 11.51 -31.44 -32.45
C PRO A 86 10.08 -30.99 -32.75
N ASN A 87 9.12 -31.27 -31.86
CA ASN A 87 7.74 -30.80 -32.00
C ASN A 87 7.54 -29.36 -31.52
N ALA A 88 8.58 -28.67 -31.06
CA ALA A 88 8.51 -27.28 -30.62
C ALA A 88 8.66 -26.25 -31.75
N ASN A 89 8.81 -26.69 -33.00
CA ASN A 89 9.05 -25.80 -34.14
C ASN A 89 7.91 -24.78 -34.34
N CYS A 90 8.25 -23.56 -34.76
CA CYS A 90 7.33 -22.40 -34.83
C CYS A 90 6.83 -21.87 -33.45
N THR A 91 7.50 -22.24 -32.35
CA THR A 91 7.33 -21.62 -31.02
C THR A 91 8.66 -21.53 -30.27
N ARG A 92 8.77 -20.60 -29.30
CA ARG A 92 9.93 -20.52 -28.37
C ARG A 92 9.98 -21.66 -27.34
N GLY A 93 9.42 -22.84 -27.62
CA GLY A 93 9.32 -23.98 -26.71
C GLY A 93 8.47 -23.75 -25.46
N ASN A 94 7.86 -22.58 -25.33
CA ASN A 94 7.01 -22.15 -24.22
C ASN A 94 5.51 -22.23 -24.56
N GLY A 95 5.18 -22.79 -25.74
CA GLY A 95 3.83 -22.84 -26.28
C GLY A 95 3.26 -21.46 -26.66
N ARG A 96 4.10 -20.42 -26.67
CA ARG A 96 3.74 -19.09 -27.14
C ARG A 96 4.06 -18.95 -28.63
N PRO A 97 3.31 -18.11 -29.33
CA PRO A 97 3.69 -17.57 -30.61
C PRO A 97 5.14 -17.10 -30.73
N ASP A 98 5.78 -17.41 -31.86
CA ASP A 98 6.99 -16.71 -32.28
C ASP A 98 6.63 -15.29 -32.73
N SER A 99 7.57 -14.37 -32.53
CA SER A 99 7.43 -12.95 -32.83
C SER A 99 8.81 -12.37 -33.06
N GLU A 100 8.89 -11.47 -34.05
CA GLU A 100 10.09 -10.70 -34.40
C GLU A 100 10.46 -9.61 -33.36
N ASP A 101 9.71 -9.56 -32.25
CA ASP A 101 9.98 -8.75 -31.05
C ASP A 101 10.56 -9.67 -29.97
N LEU A 102 11.89 -9.68 -29.83
CA LEU A 102 12.60 -10.52 -28.88
C LEU A 102 12.44 -10.01 -27.44
N ASP A 103 12.26 -8.70 -27.25
CA ASP A 103 12.20 -8.04 -25.93
C ASP A 103 10.80 -7.59 -25.46
N GLU A 104 9.76 -7.88 -26.25
CA GLU A 104 8.32 -7.61 -26.00
C GLU A 104 7.98 -6.10 -25.88
N ASP A 105 8.72 -5.21 -26.57
CA ASP A 105 8.52 -3.75 -26.52
C ASP A 105 7.50 -3.21 -27.55
N GLY A 106 6.95 -4.08 -28.40
CA GLY A 106 5.98 -3.78 -29.45
C GLY A 106 6.61 -3.28 -30.76
N ASN A 107 7.93 -3.42 -30.92
CA ASN A 107 8.68 -3.02 -32.10
C ASN A 107 9.49 -4.19 -32.69
N LEU A 108 9.87 -4.04 -33.96
CA LEU A 108 10.68 -5.03 -34.66
C LEU A 108 12.18 -4.91 -34.32
N ASP A 109 12.81 -6.00 -33.91
CA ASP A 109 14.26 -6.06 -33.63
C ASP A 109 15.09 -6.23 -34.91
N THR A 110 15.46 -5.12 -35.54
CA THR A 110 16.22 -5.11 -36.82
C THR A 110 17.72 -4.83 -36.68
N LEU A 111 18.20 -4.46 -35.50
CA LEU A 111 19.59 -4.01 -35.30
C LEU A 111 20.53 -5.18 -35.03
N GLU A 112 21.61 -5.28 -35.81
CA GLU A 112 22.70 -6.25 -35.61
C GLU A 112 23.97 -5.56 -35.08
N ARG A 113 24.21 -5.67 -33.77
CA ARG A 113 25.39 -5.11 -33.10
C ARG A 113 25.83 -5.97 -31.92
N TYR A 114 26.83 -6.81 -32.14
CA TYR A 114 27.24 -7.86 -31.19
C TYR A 114 28.70 -8.27 -31.35
N ARG A 115 29.21 -8.99 -30.35
CA ARG A 115 30.50 -9.69 -30.39
C ARG A 115 30.31 -11.16 -30.74
N ARG A 116 31.07 -11.63 -31.72
CA ARG A 116 31.06 -13.00 -32.22
C ARG A 116 32.28 -13.80 -31.77
N PHE A 117 32.04 -14.99 -31.23
CA PHE A 117 33.04 -16.01 -30.91
C PHE A 117 32.82 -17.24 -31.78
N VAL A 118 33.88 -17.76 -32.41
CA VAL A 118 33.81 -18.99 -33.21
C VAL A 118 34.60 -20.08 -32.50
N ILE A 119 33.93 -21.19 -32.18
CA ILE A 119 34.45 -22.24 -31.30
C ILE A 119 34.43 -23.57 -32.06
N PRO A 120 35.58 -24.02 -32.58
CA PRO A 120 35.71 -25.37 -33.15
C PRO A 120 35.45 -26.44 -32.09
N LEU A 121 34.57 -27.40 -32.37
CA LEU A 121 34.24 -28.46 -31.41
C LEU A 121 35.08 -29.75 -31.60
N ASP A 122 36.01 -29.74 -32.57
CA ASP A 122 36.95 -30.82 -32.90
C ASP A 122 38.03 -31.09 -31.84
N GLY A 123 38.04 -30.30 -30.77
CA GLY A 123 39.03 -30.37 -29.69
C GLY A 123 40.26 -29.46 -29.88
N SER A 124 40.36 -28.74 -31.01
CA SER A 124 41.44 -27.79 -31.28
C SER A 124 41.19 -26.38 -30.71
N SER A 125 40.00 -26.12 -30.17
CA SER A 125 39.64 -24.79 -29.70
C SER A 125 40.49 -24.32 -28.53
N PRO A 126 40.97 -23.06 -28.53
CA PRO A 126 41.67 -22.46 -27.40
C PRO A 126 40.77 -22.29 -26.17
N PHE A 127 39.45 -22.45 -26.31
CA PHE A 127 38.49 -22.35 -25.23
C PHE A 127 38.22 -23.69 -24.54
N LEU A 128 38.81 -24.79 -24.99
CA LEU A 128 38.68 -26.10 -24.35
C LEU A 128 39.46 -26.12 -23.03
N VAL A 129 38.77 -26.33 -21.91
CA VAL A 129 39.36 -26.35 -20.56
C VAL A 129 39.53 -27.76 -20.02
N ARG A 130 38.53 -28.62 -20.23
CA ARG A 130 38.61 -30.05 -19.86
C ARG A 130 38.10 -30.93 -20.97
N ASP A 131 38.87 -31.95 -21.32
CA ASP A 131 38.44 -32.97 -22.27
C ASP A 131 37.57 -34.06 -21.61
N ARG A 132 37.18 -35.07 -22.39
CA ARG A 132 36.31 -36.17 -21.91
C ARG A 132 37.00 -37.03 -20.84
N HIS A 133 38.33 -37.16 -20.92
CA HIS A 133 39.10 -37.94 -19.96
C HIS A 133 39.16 -37.22 -18.61
N GLU A 134 39.38 -35.91 -18.65
CA GLU A 134 39.49 -35.07 -17.45
C GLU A 134 38.14 -34.87 -16.76
N THR A 135 37.02 -34.78 -17.49
CA THR A 135 35.69 -34.69 -16.87
C THR A 135 35.19 -36.02 -16.33
N GLY A 136 35.76 -37.15 -16.77
CA GLY A 136 35.24 -38.49 -16.47
C GLY A 136 33.85 -38.75 -17.09
N THR A 137 33.47 -37.97 -18.10
CA THR A 137 32.17 -38.03 -18.79
C THR A 137 32.35 -37.88 -20.30
N ASP A 138 31.32 -38.14 -21.10
CA ASP A 138 31.37 -37.91 -22.56
C ASP A 138 31.39 -36.41 -22.95
N PHE A 139 31.33 -35.50 -21.97
CA PHE A 139 31.26 -34.06 -22.20
C PHE A 139 32.64 -33.38 -22.08
N ARG A 140 32.91 -32.45 -22.99
CA ARG A 140 34.03 -31.50 -22.92
C ARG A 140 33.57 -30.17 -22.34
N LEU A 141 34.39 -29.52 -21.50
CA LEU A 141 34.11 -28.20 -20.93
C LEU A 141 34.83 -27.10 -21.72
N TYR A 142 34.06 -26.18 -22.29
CA TYR A 142 34.57 -24.96 -22.95
C TYR A 142 34.34 -23.72 -22.08
N ARG A 143 35.32 -22.79 -22.03
CA ARG A 143 35.20 -21.50 -21.32
C ARG A 143 35.66 -20.37 -22.23
N VAL A 144 34.75 -19.45 -22.52
CA VAL A 144 34.96 -18.33 -23.44
C VAL A 144 35.03 -17.04 -22.65
N PRO A 145 36.17 -16.30 -22.67
CA PRO A 145 36.26 -14.99 -22.05
C PRO A 145 35.42 -13.96 -22.83
N VAL A 146 34.42 -13.35 -22.19
CA VAL A 146 33.55 -12.35 -22.86
C VAL A 146 34.34 -11.13 -23.37
N ARG A 147 35.47 -10.83 -22.73
CA ARG A 147 36.36 -9.72 -23.08
C ARG A 147 37.57 -10.15 -23.92
N ASP A 148 37.51 -11.32 -24.56
CA ASP A 148 38.60 -11.80 -25.42
C ASP A 148 38.88 -10.77 -26.54
N PRO A 149 40.13 -10.33 -26.73
CA PRO A 149 40.50 -9.44 -27.82
C PRO A 149 40.39 -10.10 -29.20
N ALA A 150 40.35 -11.42 -29.30
CA ALA A 150 40.19 -12.17 -30.55
C ALA A 150 38.72 -12.30 -31.00
N ALA A 151 37.76 -11.76 -30.24
CA ALA A 151 36.36 -11.74 -30.64
C ALA A 151 36.13 -10.82 -31.86
N ILE A 152 35.19 -11.19 -32.73
CA ILE A 152 34.86 -10.43 -33.93
C ILE A 152 33.72 -9.46 -33.62
N ASP A 153 33.95 -8.16 -33.75
CA ASP A 153 32.91 -7.14 -33.57
C ASP A 153 32.09 -6.98 -34.87
N VAL A 154 30.77 -7.24 -34.81
CA VAL A 154 29.84 -7.09 -35.94
C VAL A 154 28.95 -5.86 -35.74
N GLY A 155 28.74 -5.09 -36.80
CA GLY A 155 28.00 -3.80 -36.73
C GLY A 155 28.86 -2.62 -36.28
N GLY A 156 30.19 -2.76 -36.31
CA GLY A 156 31.17 -1.76 -35.87
C GLY A 156 31.82 -2.11 -34.51
N PRO A 157 32.82 -1.33 -34.04
CA PRO A 157 33.49 -1.60 -32.78
C PRO A 157 32.51 -1.62 -31.60
N VAL A 158 32.57 -2.68 -30.78
CA VAL A 158 31.72 -2.82 -29.60
C VAL A 158 32.41 -2.16 -28.41
N THR A 159 31.72 -1.21 -27.79
CA THR A 159 32.25 -0.45 -26.65
C THR A 159 32.02 -1.17 -25.31
N ASP A 160 32.77 -0.77 -24.28
CA ASP A 160 32.55 -1.23 -22.91
C ASP A 160 31.15 -0.89 -22.36
N ALA A 161 30.54 0.19 -22.84
CA ALA A 161 29.17 0.57 -22.46
C ALA A 161 28.15 -0.38 -23.08
N GLU A 162 28.36 -0.82 -24.32
CA GLU A 162 27.50 -1.79 -25.01
C GLU A 162 27.63 -3.19 -24.41
N LEU A 163 28.83 -3.60 -23.99
CA LEU A 163 29.02 -4.85 -23.24
C LEU A 163 28.33 -4.84 -21.87
N ARG A 164 28.05 -3.66 -21.29
CA ARG A 164 27.24 -3.52 -20.07
C ARG A 164 25.73 -3.53 -20.35
N ALA A 165 25.32 -3.40 -21.61
CA ALA A 165 23.92 -3.27 -22.05
C ALA A 165 23.50 -4.41 -23.01
N VAL A 166 24.20 -5.54 -22.98
CA VAL A 166 23.85 -6.74 -23.76
C VAL A 166 22.44 -7.20 -23.42
N ARG A 167 21.63 -7.45 -24.45
CA ARG A 167 20.25 -7.96 -24.32
C ARG A 167 20.10 -9.40 -24.79
N HIS A 168 20.81 -9.77 -25.85
CA HIS A 168 20.60 -11.03 -26.57
C HIS A 168 21.89 -11.88 -26.63
N LEU A 169 21.70 -13.21 -26.68
CA LEU A 169 22.71 -14.22 -26.97
C LEU A 169 22.18 -15.13 -28.08
N ARG A 170 22.81 -15.13 -29.25
CA ARG A 170 22.48 -16.02 -30.37
C ARG A 170 23.53 -17.13 -30.49
N LEU A 171 23.07 -18.37 -30.59
CA LEU A 171 23.88 -19.58 -30.74
C LEU A 171 23.67 -20.15 -32.14
N THR A 172 24.71 -20.22 -32.95
CA THR A 172 24.63 -20.82 -34.29
C THR A 172 25.62 -21.96 -34.42
N VAL A 173 25.14 -23.14 -34.82
CA VAL A 173 25.99 -24.31 -35.06
C VAL A 173 26.17 -24.48 -36.57
N THR A 174 27.41 -24.54 -37.03
CA THR A 174 27.75 -24.70 -38.45
C THR A 174 28.72 -25.87 -38.64
N GLY A 175 28.68 -26.54 -39.79
CA GLY A 175 29.57 -27.66 -40.08
C GLY A 175 29.52 -28.06 -41.56
N GLY A 176 30.59 -28.69 -42.05
CA GLY A 176 30.68 -29.15 -43.43
C GLY A 176 29.83 -30.39 -43.75
N ARG A 177 29.25 -31.03 -42.73
CA ARG A 177 28.34 -32.18 -42.83
C ARG A 177 27.31 -32.12 -41.71
N ALA A 178 26.13 -32.70 -41.94
CA ALA A 178 25.12 -32.85 -40.90
C ALA A 178 25.66 -33.74 -39.76
N ASP A 179 25.60 -33.24 -38.53
CA ASP A 179 26.02 -33.92 -37.31
C ASP A 179 25.21 -33.39 -36.12
N SER A 180 25.20 -34.11 -35.00
CA SER A 180 24.46 -33.72 -33.79
C SER A 180 25.36 -33.06 -32.74
N PHE A 181 24.85 -32.05 -32.06
CA PHE A 181 25.52 -31.33 -30.96
C PHE A 181 24.65 -31.40 -29.70
N VAL A 182 25.22 -31.82 -28.57
CA VAL A 182 24.51 -31.87 -27.27
C VAL A 182 25.15 -30.92 -26.28
N LEU A 183 24.41 -29.87 -25.89
CA LEU A 183 24.77 -28.91 -24.84
C LEU A 183 24.15 -29.32 -23.51
N ALA A 184 24.95 -29.70 -22.50
CA ALA A 184 24.42 -30.10 -21.21
C ALA A 184 24.16 -28.93 -20.25
N ARG A 185 25.08 -27.96 -20.20
CA ARG A 185 24.99 -26.80 -19.31
C ARG A 185 25.72 -25.62 -19.91
N MET A 186 25.06 -24.46 -19.90
CA MET A 186 25.66 -23.16 -20.18
C MET A 186 25.42 -22.24 -18.97
N ALA A 187 26.45 -21.52 -18.56
CA ALA A 187 26.37 -20.55 -17.49
C ALA A 187 27.29 -19.38 -17.81
N ILE A 188 26.80 -18.17 -17.56
CA ILE A 188 27.63 -16.95 -17.56
C ILE A 188 28.12 -16.78 -16.13
N VAL A 189 29.42 -16.87 -15.93
CA VAL A 189 30.06 -16.81 -14.61
C VAL A 189 30.96 -15.59 -14.53
N GLY A 190 30.90 -14.88 -13.40
CA GLY A 190 31.70 -13.69 -13.15
C GLY A 190 31.79 -13.39 -11.66
N SER A 191 32.66 -12.46 -11.28
CA SER A 191 32.76 -11.98 -9.91
C SER A 191 31.63 -10.97 -9.62
N THR A 192 31.02 -11.08 -8.43
CA THR A 192 30.17 -10.01 -7.89
C THR A 192 31.00 -8.82 -7.41
N TRP A 193 32.30 -9.02 -7.21
CA TRP A 193 33.27 -7.97 -6.90
C TRP A 193 33.75 -7.33 -8.19
N ILE A 194 33.67 -6.02 -8.24
CA ILE A 194 34.01 -5.23 -9.42
C ILE A 194 35.17 -4.29 -9.10
N LYS A 195 36.09 -4.12 -10.07
CA LYS A 195 37.15 -3.12 -9.95
C LYS A 195 36.55 -1.72 -9.89
N ARG A 196 37.13 -0.86 -9.05
CA ARG A 196 36.72 0.55 -8.98
C ARG A 196 37.52 1.35 -10.01
N SER A 197 36.82 1.98 -10.96
CA SER A 197 37.35 2.58 -12.20
C SER A 197 37.72 1.56 -13.31
N ALA A 198 38.15 2.07 -14.47
CA ALA A 198 38.49 1.25 -15.63
C ALA A 198 39.74 0.37 -15.39
N THR A 199 40.75 0.89 -14.68
CA THR A 199 41.99 0.14 -14.37
C THR A 199 41.88 -0.62 -13.04
N GLY A 200 41.07 -0.14 -12.09
CA GLY A 200 41.01 -0.69 -10.73
C GLY A 200 42.06 -0.13 -9.77
N VAL A 201 42.97 0.72 -10.27
CA VAL A 201 43.99 1.41 -9.47
C VAL A 201 43.60 2.86 -9.27
N LEU A 202 43.66 3.34 -8.04
CA LEU A 202 43.11 4.62 -7.60
C LEU A 202 44.11 5.42 -6.77
N THR A 203 43.97 6.73 -6.78
CA THR A 203 44.81 7.63 -5.97
C THR A 203 44.22 7.86 -4.57
N GLY A 204 45.09 7.99 -3.56
CA GLY A 204 44.73 8.32 -2.18
C GLY A 204 44.05 7.20 -1.40
N LEU A 205 43.46 7.54 -0.24
CA LEU A 205 42.77 6.58 0.64
C LEU A 205 41.28 6.39 0.31
N GLY A 206 40.61 7.37 -0.28
CA GLY A 206 39.19 7.28 -0.65
C GLY A 206 38.92 7.81 -2.05
N GLY A 207 37.66 7.79 -2.48
CA GLY A 207 37.21 8.28 -3.79
C GLY A 207 37.45 7.31 -4.95
N SER A 208 37.03 7.72 -6.14
CA SER A 208 37.08 6.91 -7.36
C SER A 208 38.00 7.46 -8.44
N GLN A 209 38.97 8.32 -8.07
CA GLN A 209 39.91 8.93 -9.01
C GLN A 209 40.90 7.86 -9.52
N PRO A 210 40.93 7.55 -10.82
CA PRO A 210 41.86 6.55 -11.36
C PRO A 210 43.31 7.05 -11.27
N SER A 211 44.23 6.13 -10.99
CA SER A 211 45.67 6.38 -11.11
C SER A 211 46.10 6.47 -12.58
N PHE A 212 47.27 7.07 -12.80
CA PHE A 212 47.89 7.19 -14.13
C PHE A 212 48.46 5.86 -14.65
N ALA A 213 48.71 4.89 -13.77
CA ALA A 213 49.32 3.62 -14.11
C ALA A 213 48.74 2.46 -13.27
N GLY A 214 49.05 1.25 -13.72
CA GLY A 214 48.67 0.01 -13.07
C GLY A 214 47.30 -0.52 -13.50
N ARG A 215 47.07 -1.80 -13.17
CA ARG A 215 45.85 -2.54 -13.55
C ARG A 215 45.49 -3.54 -12.47
N VAL A 216 44.19 -3.79 -12.32
CA VAL A 216 43.63 -4.84 -11.47
C VAL A 216 42.75 -5.76 -12.30
N GLU A 217 42.89 -7.05 -12.05
CA GLU A 217 42.07 -8.13 -12.58
C GLU A 217 41.43 -8.91 -11.43
N VAL A 218 40.20 -9.37 -11.66
CA VAL A 218 39.40 -10.06 -10.64
C VAL A 218 38.87 -11.33 -11.25
N SER A 219 39.14 -12.45 -10.60
CA SER A 219 38.71 -13.77 -11.05
C SER A 219 38.32 -14.65 -9.86
N PRO A 220 37.40 -15.61 -10.03
CA PRO A 220 37.23 -16.68 -9.06
C PRO A 220 38.39 -17.66 -9.17
N VAL A 221 38.94 -18.10 -8.03
CA VAL A 221 39.92 -19.19 -7.94
C VAL A 221 39.32 -20.36 -7.16
N SER A 222 39.59 -21.57 -7.61
CA SER A 222 39.07 -22.83 -7.07
C SER A 222 39.90 -23.99 -7.62
N LYS A 223 39.68 -25.19 -7.07
CA LYS A 223 40.30 -26.40 -7.60
C LYS A 223 39.96 -26.65 -9.08
N LEU A 224 38.79 -26.20 -9.54
CA LEU A 224 38.39 -26.30 -10.96
C LEU A 224 39.07 -25.29 -11.89
N THR A 225 39.61 -24.19 -11.37
CA THR A 225 40.23 -23.14 -12.20
C THR A 225 41.75 -23.26 -12.27
N VAL A 226 42.40 -23.66 -11.18
CA VAL A 226 43.88 -23.73 -11.09
C VAL A 226 44.40 -25.09 -10.58
N GLY A 227 43.54 -26.10 -10.45
CA GLY A 227 43.96 -27.45 -10.09
C GLY A 227 44.51 -27.57 -8.66
N ASP A 228 45.62 -28.29 -8.51
CA ASP A 228 46.27 -28.59 -7.22
C ASP A 228 47.08 -27.41 -6.64
N ASP A 229 47.06 -26.25 -7.33
CA ASP A 229 47.62 -25.00 -6.82
C ASP A 229 46.68 -24.27 -5.86
N TYR A 230 45.44 -24.76 -5.73
CA TYR A 230 44.44 -24.25 -4.80
C TYR A 230 44.07 -25.27 -3.72
N ALA A 231 44.14 -24.85 -2.46
CA ALA A 231 43.57 -25.54 -1.31
C ALA A 231 42.67 -24.58 -0.52
N SER A 232 41.46 -25.05 -0.18
CA SER A 232 40.49 -24.30 0.61
C SER A 232 41.03 -23.97 2.01
N PRO A 233 40.61 -22.87 2.65
CA PRO A 233 41.03 -22.52 4.00
C PRO A 233 40.60 -23.57 5.06
N PRO A 234 41.26 -23.60 6.22
CA PRO A 234 40.93 -24.56 7.28
C PRO A 234 39.45 -24.53 7.70
N GLY A 235 38.81 -25.70 7.69
CA GLY A 235 37.41 -25.87 8.12
C GLY A 235 36.35 -25.42 7.11
N VAL A 236 36.77 -24.94 5.93
CA VAL A 236 35.87 -24.67 4.80
C VAL A 236 35.66 -25.97 4.03
N ILE A 237 34.40 -26.37 3.85
CA ILE A 237 34.02 -27.57 3.12
C ILE A 237 33.12 -27.20 1.95
N GLU A 238 33.14 -27.99 0.88
CA GLU A 238 32.24 -27.75 -0.25
C GLU A 238 30.78 -28.02 0.17
N GLN A 239 30.00 -26.97 0.34
CA GLN A 239 28.60 -27.03 0.75
C GLN A 239 27.70 -26.26 -0.22
N LEU A 240 26.44 -26.71 -0.37
CA LEU A 240 25.40 -25.96 -1.08
C LEU A 240 24.89 -24.80 -0.22
N ASP A 241 24.84 -23.61 -0.80
CA ASP A 241 24.14 -22.45 -0.23
C ASP A 241 22.65 -22.76 0.05
N ASP A 242 22.05 -23.66 -0.75
CA ASP A 242 20.70 -24.17 -0.54
C ASP A 242 20.67 -25.72 -0.56
N PRO A 243 20.51 -26.38 0.61
CA PRO A 243 20.42 -27.83 0.70
C PRO A 243 19.23 -28.43 -0.08
N THR A 244 18.21 -27.63 -0.38
CA THR A 244 17.03 -28.11 -1.12
C THR A 244 17.28 -28.24 -2.62
N ALA A 245 18.29 -27.55 -3.17
CA ALA A 245 18.69 -27.68 -4.57
C ALA A 245 19.24 -29.09 -4.90
N ALA A 246 19.81 -29.79 -3.93
CA ALA A 246 20.25 -31.18 -4.10
C ALA A 246 19.09 -32.19 -4.24
N ILE A 247 17.86 -31.83 -3.83
CA ILE A 247 16.69 -32.73 -3.83
C ILE A 247 16.07 -32.84 -5.24
N GLY A 248 16.44 -31.97 -6.18
CA GLY A 248 15.86 -31.87 -7.53
C GLY A 248 16.34 -32.89 -8.58
N GLY A 249 17.19 -33.87 -8.23
CA GLY A 249 17.69 -34.87 -9.19
C GLY A 249 18.66 -34.34 -10.26
N GLN A 250 19.01 -33.06 -10.22
CA GLN A 250 20.07 -32.45 -11.01
C GLN A 250 21.34 -32.52 -10.18
N GLY A 251 22.36 -33.27 -10.63
CA GLY A 251 23.66 -33.28 -9.97
C GLY A 251 24.28 -31.89 -10.02
N VAL A 252 24.33 -31.19 -8.88
CA VAL A 252 25.03 -29.92 -8.75
C VAL A 252 26.48 -30.25 -8.40
N GLU A 253 27.41 -29.86 -9.25
CA GLU A 253 28.85 -29.96 -8.96
C GLU A 253 29.17 -29.06 -7.76
N PHE A 254 29.69 -29.67 -6.70
CA PHE A 254 30.24 -28.98 -5.54
C PHE A 254 31.53 -28.29 -5.99
N ASN A 255 31.58 -26.97 -5.83
CA ASN A 255 32.80 -26.20 -6.13
C ASN A 255 32.83 -24.96 -5.25
N GLU A 256 33.61 -25.07 -4.18
CA GLU A 256 34.03 -23.93 -3.36
C GLU A 256 34.99 -23.03 -4.17
N ARG A 257 34.99 -21.73 -3.89
CA ARG A 257 35.72 -20.73 -4.66
C ARG A 257 36.07 -19.51 -3.82
N SER A 258 37.34 -19.12 -3.87
CA SER A 258 37.83 -17.85 -3.33
C SER A 258 37.86 -16.76 -4.41
N LEU A 259 37.98 -15.51 -3.98
CA LEU A 259 38.18 -14.34 -4.83
C LEU A 259 39.67 -14.12 -5.05
N SER A 260 40.16 -14.18 -6.29
CA SER A 260 41.51 -13.71 -6.65
C SER A 260 41.47 -12.26 -7.13
N VAL A 261 42.42 -11.47 -6.62
CA VAL A 261 42.69 -10.10 -7.05
C VAL A 261 44.15 -9.99 -7.45
N HIS A 262 44.39 -9.92 -8.76
CA HIS A 262 45.71 -9.72 -9.36
C HIS A 262 45.90 -8.24 -9.69
N PHE A 263 46.98 -7.64 -9.23
CA PHE A 263 47.31 -6.24 -9.48
C PHE A 263 48.73 -6.08 -10.01
N GLU A 264 48.90 -5.15 -10.95
CA GLU A 264 50.18 -4.90 -11.61
C GLU A 264 50.51 -3.41 -11.56
N GLY A 265 51.77 -3.11 -11.19
CA GLY A 265 52.35 -1.79 -11.31
C GLY A 265 51.61 -0.69 -10.53
N VAL A 266 51.10 -0.99 -9.33
CA VAL A 266 50.41 -0.02 -8.46
C VAL A 266 51.42 1.01 -7.96
N PRO A 267 51.32 2.30 -8.32
CA PRO A 267 52.31 3.31 -7.92
C PRO A 267 52.37 3.55 -6.41
N ALA A 268 53.46 4.20 -5.96
CA ALA A 268 53.62 4.62 -4.57
C ALA A 268 52.52 5.63 -4.17
N GLY A 269 51.83 5.36 -3.05
CA GLY A 269 50.71 6.17 -2.54
C GLY A 269 49.35 5.82 -3.13
N ASP A 270 49.30 4.92 -4.13
CA ASP A 270 48.07 4.49 -4.79
C ASP A 270 47.58 3.13 -4.25
N ARG A 271 46.38 2.76 -4.64
CA ARG A 271 45.74 1.51 -4.21
C ARG A 271 45.09 0.74 -5.35
N ALA A 272 45.17 -0.58 -5.29
CA ALA A 272 44.28 -1.48 -6.02
C ALA A 272 42.98 -1.67 -5.22
N GLU A 273 41.82 -1.59 -5.86
CA GLU A 273 40.54 -1.72 -5.16
C GLU A 273 39.46 -2.47 -5.97
N VAL A 274 38.82 -3.42 -5.31
CA VAL A 274 37.60 -4.10 -5.77
C VAL A 274 36.49 -3.91 -4.73
N TYR A 275 35.25 -3.82 -5.18
CA TYR A 275 34.13 -3.53 -4.29
C TYR A 275 32.86 -4.29 -4.66
N ASN A 276 31.98 -4.40 -3.66
CA ASN A 276 30.65 -4.98 -3.77
C ASN A 276 29.64 -4.03 -3.12
N ARG A 277 28.48 -3.81 -3.76
CA ARG A 277 27.42 -2.91 -3.30
C ARG A 277 26.12 -3.64 -3.04
N PHE A 278 25.37 -3.12 -2.08
CA PHE A 278 24.01 -3.54 -1.76
C PHE A 278 22.98 -2.46 -2.18
N PRO A 279 22.74 -2.26 -3.50
CA PRO A 279 21.94 -1.15 -4.00
C PRO A 279 20.47 -1.20 -3.57
N GLN A 280 19.91 -2.40 -3.42
CA GLN A 280 18.49 -2.60 -3.12
C GLN A 280 18.16 -2.40 -1.64
N ARG A 281 19.03 -2.88 -0.74
CA ARG A 281 18.80 -2.83 0.71
C ARG A 281 20.12 -2.83 1.47
N PRO A 282 20.39 -1.84 2.34
CA PRO A 282 21.53 -1.86 3.23
C PRO A 282 21.51 -3.07 4.16
N ARG A 283 22.69 -3.51 4.58
CA ARG A 283 22.86 -4.63 5.52
C ARG A 283 23.16 -4.10 6.93
N ASP A 284 22.58 -4.77 7.92
CA ASP A 284 22.80 -4.46 9.33
C ASP A 284 23.89 -5.40 9.89
N PHE A 285 25.05 -4.84 10.16
CA PHE A 285 26.21 -5.50 10.77
C PHE A 285 26.29 -5.22 12.27
N LEU A 286 25.49 -4.28 12.80
CA LEU A 286 25.50 -3.88 14.22
C LEU A 286 25.05 -5.00 15.17
N SER A 287 24.33 -5.99 14.64
CA SER A 287 23.94 -7.20 15.38
C SER A 287 25.11 -8.15 15.69
N TYR A 288 26.30 -7.89 15.15
CA TYR A 288 27.51 -8.68 15.30
C TYR A 288 28.65 -7.80 15.83
N ARG A 289 29.69 -8.42 16.39
CA ARG A 289 30.86 -7.70 16.94
C ARG A 289 32.10 -7.79 16.07
N GLU A 290 32.17 -8.81 15.21
CA GLU A 290 33.35 -9.11 14.41
C GLU A 290 32.98 -9.45 12.97
N ALA A 291 33.78 -8.98 12.02
CA ALA A 291 33.87 -9.56 10.68
C ALA A 291 35.14 -10.41 10.61
N ARG A 292 35.04 -11.57 9.97
CA ARG A 292 36.15 -12.50 9.78
C ARG A 292 36.29 -12.87 8.32
N LEU A 293 37.52 -13.06 7.87
CA LEU A 293 37.82 -13.54 6.53
C LEU A 293 39.18 -14.25 6.50
N TRP A 294 39.35 -15.12 5.51
CA TRP A 294 40.63 -15.69 5.15
C TRP A 294 41.25 -14.87 4.01
N VAL A 295 42.55 -14.59 4.11
CA VAL A 295 43.28 -13.89 3.06
C VAL A 295 44.72 -14.41 3.00
N VAL A 296 45.21 -14.64 1.79
CA VAL A 296 46.57 -15.09 1.53
C VAL A 296 47.16 -14.31 0.37
N ALA A 297 48.43 -13.90 0.47
CA ALA A 297 49.17 -13.36 -0.67
C ALA A 297 49.76 -14.53 -1.48
N ALA A 298 49.12 -14.87 -2.60
CA ALA A 298 49.54 -15.99 -3.43
C ALA A 298 50.86 -15.73 -4.16
N ASN A 299 51.10 -14.51 -4.63
CA ASN A 299 52.33 -14.12 -5.33
C ASN A 299 52.59 -12.60 -5.24
N GLY A 300 53.83 -12.16 -5.50
CA GLY A 300 54.19 -10.75 -5.70
C GLY A 300 54.88 -10.07 -4.51
N ASP A 301 54.82 -8.74 -4.49
CA ASP A 301 55.55 -7.86 -3.59
C ASP A 301 54.85 -7.72 -2.21
N PHE A 302 54.82 -8.82 -1.45
CA PHE A 302 54.28 -8.90 -0.09
C PHE A 302 55.35 -9.29 0.94
N GLY A 303 55.07 -9.05 2.23
CA GLY A 303 55.93 -9.44 3.35
C GLY A 303 55.95 -8.44 4.50
N SER A 304 56.34 -8.90 5.69
CA SER A 304 56.35 -8.10 6.93
C SER A 304 57.13 -6.78 6.84
N GLU A 305 58.21 -6.73 6.06
CA GLU A 305 59.10 -5.56 5.96
C GLU A 305 58.68 -4.55 4.89
N LEU A 306 57.77 -4.93 3.99
CA LEU A 306 57.27 -4.05 2.93
C LEU A 306 56.03 -3.29 3.43
N PRO A 307 55.96 -1.95 3.28
CA PRO A 307 54.77 -1.16 3.61
C PRO A 307 53.66 -1.31 2.53
N VAL A 308 53.29 -2.56 2.24
CA VAL A 308 52.19 -2.96 1.36
C VAL A 308 51.09 -3.53 2.24
N TYR A 309 49.92 -2.90 2.25
CA TYR A 309 48.85 -3.25 3.17
C TYR A 309 47.64 -3.79 2.43
N PHE A 310 47.21 -4.99 2.78
CA PHE A 310 45.86 -5.44 2.50
C PHE A 310 44.88 -4.65 3.35
N TYR A 311 43.72 -4.31 2.79
CA TYR A 311 42.68 -3.62 3.54
C TYR A 311 41.28 -4.13 3.22
N VAL A 312 40.40 -3.96 4.19
CA VAL A 312 38.95 -4.14 4.06
C VAL A 312 38.26 -2.85 4.47
N ARG A 313 37.28 -2.42 3.68
CA ARG A 313 36.44 -1.27 3.96
C ARG A 313 34.98 -1.64 4.01
N ILE A 314 34.27 -1.04 4.94
CA ILE A 314 32.84 -1.23 5.15
C ILE A 314 32.22 0.15 5.38
N GLY A 315 31.23 0.53 4.59
CA GLY A 315 30.71 1.89 4.68
C GLY A 315 29.46 2.18 3.87
N THR A 316 29.22 3.49 3.74
CA THR A 316 28.11 4.06 2.98
C THR A 316 28.48 4.21 1.50
N ASP A 317 29.73 4.63 1.24
CA ASP A 317 30.28 4.86 -0.09
C ASP A 317 31.84 4.84 -0.06
N ASP A 318 32.45 5.22 -1.18
CA ASP A 318 33.90 5.24 -1.39
C ASP A 318 34.62 6.39 -0.68
N ARG A 319 33.89 7.27 0.01
CA ARG A 319 34.42 8.44 0.73
C ARG A 319 34.06 8.43 2.22
N ASN A 320 33.12 7.60 2.63
CA ASN A 320 32.62 7.49 4.00
C ASN A 320 32.58 6.01 4.40
N PHE A 321 33.66 5.56 5.03
CA PHE A 321 33.87 4.15 5.35
C PHE A 321 34.71 3.95 6.61
N TYR A 322 34.50 2.79 7.21
CA TYR A 322 35.44 2.17 8.14
C TYR A 322 36.48 1.38 7.36
N MET A 323 37.74 1.43 7.78
CA MET A 323 38.83 0.70 7.15
C MET A 323 39.62 -0.09 8.19
N TYR A 324 39.93 -1.33 7.84
CA TYR A 324 40.89 -2.17 8.53
C TYR A 324 42.03 -2.45 7.56
N ARG A 325 43.28 -2.44 8.04
CA ARG A 325 44.45 -2.82 7.24
C ARG A 325 45.38 -3.76 8.01
N SER A 326 46.02 -4.66 7.27
CA SER A 326 47.05 -5.57 7.77
C SER A 326 48.11 -5.80 6.70
N ARG A 327 49.30 -6.24 7.13
CA ARG A 327 50.31 -6.78 6.22
C ARG A 327 49.99 -8.26 5.97
N LEU A 328 50.23 -8.71 4.74
CA LEU A 328 50.10 -10.12 4.37
C LEU A 328 51.50 -10.72 4.25
N GLU A 329 51.63 -11.97 4.69
CA GLU A 329 52.79 -12.80 4.37
C GLU A 329 52.54 -13.52 3.05
N LEU A 330 53.60 -13.70 2.28
CA LEU A 330 53.57 -14.47 1.05
C LEU A 330 53.38 -15.96 1.37
N ALA A 331 52.60 -16.68 0.56
CA ALA A 331 52.47 -18.13 0.65
C ALA A 331 53.85 -18.82 0.57
N ASP A 332 54.01 -19.94 1.26
CA ASP A 332 55.28 -20.68 1.36
C ASP A 332 55.85 -21.04 -0.03
N THR A 333 54.97 -21.31 -1.00
CA THR A 333 55.32 -21.52 -2.41
C THR A 333 54.58 -20.50 -3.29
N PRO A 334 55.29 -19.55 -3.93
CA PRO A 334 54.65 -18.55 -4.78
C PRO A 334 53.79 -19.18 -5.89
N GLY A 335 52.53 -18.75 -5.98
CA GLY A 335 51.53 -19.24 -6.93
C GLY A 335 50.81 -20.53 -6.53
N ARG A 336 51.19 -21.16 -5.40
CA ARG A 336 50.56 -22.38 -4.90
C ARG A 336 50.21 -22.25 -3.42
N VAL A 337 48.92 -22.23 -3.12
CA VAL A 337 48.41 -22.03 -1.76
C VAL A 337 48.03 -23.38 -1.14
N HIS A 338 48.60 -23.66 0.02
CA HIS A 338 48.26 -24.78 0.89
C HIS A 338 47.34 -24.33 2.02
N GLU A 339 46.64 -25.29 2.66
CA GLU A 339 45.70 -25.02 3.76
C GLU A 339 46.35 -24.22 4.92
N GLY A 340 47.65 -24.42 5.16
CA GLY A 340 48.41 -23.71 6.20
C GLY A 340 48.70 -22.23 5.90
N ASP A 341 48.75 -21.84 4.63
CA ASP A 341 49.10 -20.47 4.20
C ASP A 341 48.00 -19.44 4.54
N TRP A 342 46.77 -19.90 4.81
CA TRP A 342 45.65 -19.05 5.20
C TRP A 342 45.71 -18.56 6.66
N VAL A 343 46.58 -19.12 7.50
CA VAL A 343 46.65 -18.82 8.94
C VAL A 343 47.61 -17.63 9.19
N PRO A 344 47.24 -16.64 10.03
CA PRO A 344 46.02 -16.55 10.84
C PRO A 344 44.81 -15.93 10.11
N GLU A 345 43.61 -16.27 10.58
CA GLU A 345 42.35 -15.64 10.15
C GLU A 345 42.37 -14.14 10.47
N VAL A 346 41.94 -13.31 9.52
CA VAL A 346 41.78 -11.87 9.77
C VAL A 346 40.48 -11.64 10.54
N VAL A 347 40.60 -11.11 11.76
CA VAL A 347 39.49 -10.77 12.64
C VAL A 347 39.40 -9.25 12.81
N ILE A 348 38.36 -8.66 12.23
CA ILE A 348 38.07 -7.23 12.28
C ILE A 348 37.05 -6.97 13.40
N ARG A 349 37.45 -6.26 14.45
CA ARG A 349 36.59 -5.95 15.59
C ARG A 349 35.87 -4.62 15.39
N PHE A 350 34.55 -4.64 15.42
CA PHE A 350 33.75 -3.44 15.17
C PHE A 350 33.82 -2.42 16.31
N GLU A 351 34.10 -2.85 17.54
CA GLU A 351 34.22 -1.94 18.70
C GLU A 351 35.32 -0.88 18.48
N GLU A 352 36.43 -1.24 17.83
CA GLU A 352 37.51 -0.30 17.50
C GLU A 352 37.04 0.79 16.52
N TRP A 353 36.28 0.40 15.49
CA TRP A 353 35.66 1.36 14.56
C TRP A 353 34.62 2.24 15.24
N LEU A 354 33.79 1.68 16.13
CA LEU A 354 32.79 2.45 16.89
C LEU A 354 33.46 3.46 17.83
N ALA A 355 34.57 3.09 18.46
CA ALA A 355 35.36 3.99 19.31
C ALA A 355 35.95 5.16 18.50
N LEU A 356 36.56 4.86 17.35
CA LEU A 356 37.07 5.87 16.41
C LEU A 356 35.95 6.75 15.85
N ARG A 357 34.78 6.18 15.55
CA ARG A 357 33.63 6.93 15.05
C ARG A 357 33.11 7.93 16.07
N ARG A 358 33.07 7.54 17.35
CA ARG A 358 32.69 8.41 18.46
C ARG A 358 33.65 9.59 18.57
N GLU A 359 34.96 9.33 18.55
CA GLU A 359 35.98 10.39 18.60
C GLU A 359 35.84 11.34 17.41
N ALA A 360 35.66 10.80 16.20
CA ALA A 360 35.37 11.60 15.01
C ALA A 360 34.12 12.48 15.19
N GLU A 361 33.05 11.94 15.77
CA GLU A 361 31.82 12.69 16.01
C GLU A 361 32.00 13.81 17.04
N GLU A 362 32.74 13.56 18.13
CA GLU A 362 33.07 14.56 19.14
C GLU A 362 33.91 15.70 18.55
N MET A 363 34.88 15.38 17.69
CA MET A 363 35.67 16.39 16.97
C MET A 363 34.78 17.23 16.04
N LEU A 364 33.93 16.59 15.23
CA LEU A 364 33.04 17.29 14.29
C LEU A 364 31.96 18.15 14.98
N ILE A 365 31.53 17.78 16.18
CA ILE A 365 30.58 18.58 16.98
C ILE A 365 31.26 19.83 17.56
N ARG A 366 32.56 19.74 17.89
CA ARG A 366 33.33 20.86 18.45
C ARG A 366 33.86 21.79 17.36
N ASP A 367 34.38 21.23 16.28
CA ASP A 367 35.03 21.93 15.17
C ASP A 367 34.56 21.36 13.82
N PRO A 368 33.39 21.81 13.31
CA PRO A 368 32.87 21.34 12.05
C PRO A 368 33.70 21.87 10.87
N PRO A 369 34.08 21.02 9.90
CA PRO A 369 34.88 21.44 8.75
C PRO A 369 34.09 22.39 7.84
N GLY A 370 34.81 23.33 7.21
CA GLY A 370 34.30 24.26 6.22
C GLY A 370 34.08 23.62 4.83
N PRO A 371 33.37 24.30 3.92
CA PRO A 371 33.18 23.81 2.56
C PRO A 371 34.51 23.66 1.81
N GLY A 372 34.87 22.43 1.44
CA GLY A 372 36.10 22.12 0.68
C GLY A 372 37.28 21.63 1.52
N ASP A 373 37.12 21.53 2.84
CA ASP A 373 38.13 20.93 3.71
C ASP A 373 38.35 19.44 3.38
N PRO A 374 39.57 18.90 3.62
CA PRO A 374 39.86 17.49 3.40
C PRO A 374 38.97 16.60 4.29
N PRO A 375 38.72 15.34 3.88
CA PRO A 375 37.98 14.40 4.72
C PRO A 375 38.70 14.18 6.05
N LEU A 376 37.93 14.01 7.12
CA LEU A 376 38.46 13.61 8.41
C LEU A 376 38.94 12.16 8.32
N VAL A 377 40.20 11.91 8.66
CA VAL A 377 40.80 10.58 8.73
C VAL A 377 41.38 10.39 10.12
N LEU A 378 40.81 9.46 10.89
CA LEU A 378 41.35 9.07 12.20
C LEU A 378 41.83 7.63 12.15
N TRP A 379 43.03 7.40 12.66
CA TRP A 379 43.66 6.09 12.79
C TRP A 379 43.72 5.65 14.25
N SER A 380 43.60 4.35 14.48
CA SER A 380 43.96 3.74 15.77
C SER A 380 45.46 3.89 16.06
N ALA A 381 45.84 3.73 17.32
CA ALA A 381 47.23 3.88 17.76
C ALA A 381 48.21 2.90 17.07
N ASP A 382 47.74 1.71 16.73
CA ASP A 382 48.48 0.68 15.98
C ASP A 382 48.36 0.85 14.45
N SER A 383 47.63 1.86 13.99
CA SER A 383 47.37 2.12 12.57
C SER A 383 46.66 0.98 11.82
N ALA A 384 46.04 0.03 12.53
CA ALA A 384 45.29 -1.08 11.91
C ALA A 384 43.86 -0.69 11.53
N TYR A 385 43.21 0.19 12.30
CA TYR A 385 41.84 0.64 12.09
C TYR A 385 41.80 2.12 11.74
N SER A 386 40.87 2.52 10.87
CA SER A 386 40.55 3.92 10.63
C SER A 386 39.08 4.16 10.32
N VAL A 387 38.66 5.41 10.55
CA VAL A 387 37.41 5.96 10.06
C VAL A 387 37.73 7.11 9.11
N VAL A 388 37.14 7.08 7.92
CA VAL A 388 37.23 8.14 6.92
C VAL A 388 35.85 8.74 6.73
N LEU A 389 35.74 10.05 6.92
CA LEU A 389 34.47 10.77 6.86
C LEU A 389 34.65 12.09 6.12
N GLN A 390 34.05 12.18 4.94
CA GLN A 390 33.99 13.42 4.17
C GLN A 390 32.69 14.18 4.41
N ASP A 391 31.58 13.47 4.61
CA ASP A 391 30.25 14.04 4.75
C ASP A 391 29.55 13.43 5.97
N ARG A 392 29.30 14.26 7.00
CA ARG A 392 28.62 13.83 8.23
C ARG A 392 27.22 13.27 7.97
N GLY A 393 26.51 13.74 6.94
CA GLY A 393 25.19 13.24 6.56
C GLY A 393 25.21 11.84 5.95
N ARG A 394 26.38 11.40 5.46
CA ARG A 394 26.63 10.06 4.88
C ARG A 394 27.70 9.29 5.64
N ALA A 395 27.91 9.64 6.91
CA ALA A 395 28.85 8.97 7.78
C ALA A 395 28.72 7.44 7.67
N PRO A 396 29.84 6.69 7.77
CA PRO A 396 29.77 5.24 7.79
C PRO A 396 28.89 4.77 8.95
N ASN A 397 28.08 3.74 8.71
CA ASN A 397 27.12 3.23 9.67
C ASN A 397 26.98 1.70 9.55
N LEU A 398 27.39 0.97 10.59
CA LEU A 398 27.30 -0.49 10.65
C LEU A 398 25.85 -1.01 10.66
N ALA A 399 24.85 -0.24 11.07
CA ALA A 399 23.44 -0.62 10.96
C ALA A 399 22.88 -0.54 9.53
N SER A 400 23.60 0.13 8.62
CA SER A 400 23.16 0.39 7.24
C SER A 400 24.33 0.38 6.25
N VAL A 401 25.09 -0.71 6.24
CA VAL A 401 26.20 -0.94 5.31
C VAL A 401 25.68 -1.03 3.88
N ARG A 402 26.24 -0.23 2.97
CA ARG A 402 25.86 -0.19 1.55
C ARG A 402 26.96 -0.67 0.61
N GLU A 403 28.21 -0.53 1.03
CA GLU A 403 29.37 -0.89 0.24
C GLU A 403 30.41 -1.59 1.12
N MET A 404 31.04 -2.60 0.54
CA MET A 404 32.27 -3.18 1.05
C MET A 404 33.33 -3.14 -0.04
N SER A 405 34.57 -2.84 0.31
CA SER A 405 35.70 -2.93 -0.62
C SER A 405 36.91 -3.58 0.02
N LEU A 406 37.75 -4.16 -0.82
CA LEU A 406 39.00 -4.79 -0.41
C LEU A 406 40.06 -4.56 -1.46
N GLY A 407 41.33 -4.62 -1.06
CA GLY A 407 42.41 -4.29 -1.96
C GLY A 407 43.75 -4.16 -1.26
N VAL A 408 44.71 -3.56 -1.98
CA VAL A 408 46.07 -3.34 -1.51
C VAL A 408 46.41 -1.86 -1.62
N LEU A 409 46.99 -1.30 -0.56
CA LEU A 409 47.52 0.06 -0.48
C LEU A 409 49.04 0.00 -0.53
N ASN A 410 49.65 0.68 -1.50
CA ASN A 410 51.09 0.74 -1.66
C ASN A 410 51.65 1.99 -0.97
N GLU A 411 52.31 1.83 0.18
CA GLU A 411 53.06 2.92 0.85
C GLU A 411 54.58 2.75 0.68
N THR A 412 55.03 1.93 -0.29
CA THR A 412 56.45 1.79 -0.65
C THR A 412 56.93 2.98 -1.50
N GLY A 413 58.23 3.02 -1.81
CA GLY A 413 58.82 4.05 -2.69
C GLY A 413 58.73 3.74 -4.19
N GLY A 414 58.15 2.60 -4.60
CA GLY A 414 58.14 2.14 -5.99
C GLY A 414 56.83 1.43 -6.37
N PRO A 415 56.63 1.08 -7.65
CA PRO A 415 55.45 0.33 -8.08
C PRO A 415 55.49 -1.11 -7.55
N VAL A 416 54.34 -1.63 -7.13
CA VAL A 416 54.20 -3.01 -6.61
C VAL A 416 53.23 -3.82 -7.46
N SER A 417 53.49 -5.12 -7.60
CA SER A 417 52.62 -6.08 -8.28
C SER A 417 52.42 -7.33 -7.44
N GLY A 418 51.29 -8.00 -7.57
CA GLY A 418 51.03 -9.24 -6.87
C GLY A 418 49.61 -9.75 -7.01
N GLU A 419 49.35 -10.87 -6.35
CA GLU A 419 48.06 -11.55 -6.34
C GLU A 419 47.74 -11.98 -4.91
N PHE A 420 46.53 -11.68 -4.46
CA PHE A 420 46.02 -12.17 -3.18
C PHE A 420 44.65 -12.81 -3.34
N TRP A 421 44.38 -13.83 -2.54
CA TRP A 421 43.12 -14.58 -2.54
C TRP A 421 42.36 -14.32 -1.24
N VAL A 422 41.04 -14.15 -1.33
CA VAL A 422 40.15 -13.89 -0.19
C VAL A 422 39.01 -14.88 -0.16
N ASP A 423 38.71 -15.38 1.04
CA ASP A 423 37.65 -16.36 1.24
C ASP A 423 36.84 -16.12 2.53
N GLU A 424 35.63 -16.69 2.58
CA GLU A 424 34.76 -16.78 3.76
C GLU A 424 34.60 -15.47 4.56
N LEU A 425 34.26 -14.37 3.88
CA LEU A 425 33.90 -13.13 4.56
C LEU A 425 32.58 -13.32 5.33
N ARG A 426 32.67 -13.44 6.66
CA ARG A 426 31.53 -13.72 7.55
C ARG A 426 31.45 -12.78 8.74
N LEU A 427 30.23 -12.62 9.26
CA LEU A 427 29.97 -11.91 10.52
C LEU A 427 29.90 -12.92 11.66
N SER A 428 30.52 -12.59 12.79
CA SER A 428 30.65 -13.48 13.95
C SER A 428 30.47 -12.72 15.26
N ASP A 429 30.38 -13.48 16.37
CA ASP A 429 30.04 -12.99 17.71
C ASP A 429 28.79 -12.09 17.73
N GLY A 430 27.63 -12.69 17.45
CA GLY A 430 26.34 -12.00 17.51
C GLY A 430 26.02 -11.47 18.90
N PHE A 431 25.42 -10.30 18.99
CA PHE A 431 25.05 -9.65 20.25
C PHE A 431 24.10 -10.51 21.10
N ARG A 432 24.45 -10.76 22.37
CA ARG A 432 23.69 -11.62 23.32
C ARG A 432 23.24 -10.91 24.60
N GLU A 433 23.02 -9.60 24.53
CA GLU A 433 22.56 -8.81 25.68
C GLU A 433 21.11 -9.13 26.06
N ALA A 434 20.83 -9.17 27.36
CA ALA A 434 19.50 -9.40 27.88
C ALA A 434 18.61 -8.14 27.75
N GLY A 435 17.40 -8.31 27.24
CA GLY A 435 16.37 -7.26 27.23
C GLY A 435 15.29 -7.52 28.28
N LEU A 436 14.89 -6.49 29.03
CA LEU A 436 13.84 -6.56 30.05
C LEU A 436 12.63 -5.71 29.64
N VAL A 437 11.43 -6.24 29.87
CA VAL A 437 10.18 -5.46 29.88
C VAL A 437 9.53 -5.60 31.24
N SER A 438 9.08 -4.49 31.78
CA SER A 438 8.39 -4.39 33.06
C SER A 438 7.11 -3.57 32.89
N ALA A 439 6.06 -3.99 33.58
CA ALA A 439 4.81 -3.25 33.68
C ALA A 439 4.27 -3.41 35.09
N VAL A 440 3.88 -2.30 35.71
CA VAL A 440 3.27 -2.27 37.03
C VAL A 440 1.99 -1.46 36.92
N ASP A 441 0.87 -2.09 37.25
CA ASP A 441 -0.44 -1.45 37.31
C ASP A 441 -0.89 -1.43 38.77
N ALA A 442 -1.14 -0.24 39.30
CA ALA A 442 -1.64 -0.02 40.65
C ALA A 442 -2.98 0.70 40.59
N GLU A 443 -3.95 0.20 41.34
CA GLU A 443 -5.28 0.80 41.45
C GLU A 443 -5.64 0.99 42.93
N LEU A 444 -6.01 2.22 43.29
CA LEU A 444 -6.47 2.59 44.61
C LEU A 444 -7.92 3.09 44.51
N ARG A 445 -8.81 2.49 45.30
CA ARG A 445 -10.20 2.94 45.46
C ARG A 445 -10.46 3.25 46.93
N GLY A 446 -10.67 4.53 47.24
CA GLY A 446 -11.04 5.02 48.56
C GLY A 446 -12.55 5.28 48.63
N GLY A 447 -13.34 4.21 48.76
CA GLY A 447 -14.80 4.28 48.76
C GLY A 447 -15.36 4.87 47.46
N GLU A 448 -16.34 5.77 47.59
CA GLU A 448 -16.93 6.52 46.46
C GLU A 448 -16.25 7.88 46.23
N PHE A 449 -15.25 8.25 47.05
CA PHE A 449 -14.60 9.56 47.02
C PHE A 449 -13.36 9.59 46.12
N LEU A 450 -12.46 8.61 46.25
CA LEU A 450 -11.16 8.60 45.56
C LEU A 450 -11.07 7.39 44.64
N HIS A 451 -10.72 7.63 43.38
CA HIS A 451 -10.26 6.59 42.45
C HIS A 451 -8.94 7.03 41.83
N SER A 452 -7.87 6.28 42.05
CA SER A 452 -6.56 6.55 41.46
C SER A 452 -6.03 5.29 40.76
N ARG A 453 -5.49 5.46 39.56
CA ARG A 453 -4.81 4.42 38.79
C ARG A 453 -3.45 4.95 38.37
N ALA A 454 -2.41 4.17 38.63
CA ALA A 454 -1.04 4.44 38.20
C ALA A 454 -0.52 3.25 37.39
N THR A 455 -0.06 3.51 36.18
CA THR A 455 0.57 2.52 35.32
C THR A 455 1.99 2.96 35.01
N VAL A 456 2.95 2.09 35.29
CA VAL A 456 4.37 2.28 34.97
C VAL A 456 4.77 1.19 33.99
N ARG A 457 5.35 1.57 32.86
CA ARG A 457 5.91 0.62 31.90
C ARG A 457 7.36 0.96 31.61
N GLY A 458 8.19 -0.06 31.51
CA GLY A 458 9.59 0.08 31.13
C GLY A 458 9.96 -0.99 30.11
N ARG A 459 10.62 -0.59 29.02
CA ARG A 459 11.14 -1.49 27.98
C ARG A 459 12.60 -1.16 27.72
N GLY A 460 13.48 -2.15 27.86
CA GLY A 460 14.89 -2.02 27.52
C GLY A 460 15.14 -2.13 26.01
N GLY A 461 16.15 -1.42 25.50
CA GLY A 461 16.45 -1.33 24.07
C GLY A 461 16.90 -2.64 23.40
N TYR A 462 17.41 -3.60 24.17
CA TYR A 462 17.77 -4.93 23.67
C TYR A 462 16.59 -5.92 23.62
N PHE A 463 15.42 -5.55 24.14
CA PHE A 463 14.26 -6.42 24.13
C PHE A 463 13.74 -6.64 22.71
N ARG A 464 13.45 -7.89 22.38
CA ARG A 464 12.85 -8.29 21.11
C ARG A 464 11.92 -9.48 21.28
N GLN A 465 10.92 -9.60 20.42
CA GLN A 465 10.12 -10.82 20.28
C GLN A 465 10.89 -11.87 19.47
N LEU A 466 10.46 -13.13 19.49
CA LEU A 466 11.15 -14.26 18.82
C LEU A 466 11.46 -14.04 17.33
N ARG A 467 10.64 -13.24 16.64
CA ARG A 467 10.82 -12.89 15.21
C ARG A 467 11.22 -11.42 14.99
N GLY A 468 11.36 -10.65 16.05
CA GLY A 468 11.63 -9.21 15.99
C GLY A 468 13.12 -8.88 16.08
N THR A 469 13.49 -7.70 15.58
CA THR A 469 14.77 -7.06 15.85
C THR A 469 14.66 -6.17 17.10
N PRO A 470 15.75 -5.98 17.86
CA PRO A 470 15.76 -5.02 18.96
C PRO A 470 15.53 -3.59 18.44
N THR A 471 14.89 -2.75 19.25
CA THR A 471 14.63 -1.34 18.90
C THR A 471 15.81 -0.42 19.23
N TYR A 472 16.76 -0.90 20.05
CA TYR A 472 17.88 -0.13 20.59
C TYR A 472 17.47 1.19 21.26
N GLN A 473 16.27 1.22 21.83
CA GLN A 473 15.72 2.39 22.53
C GLN A 473 15.11 1.94 23.86
N ASN A 474 15.54 2.57 24.95
CA ASN A 474 14.93 2.41 26.26
C ASN A 474 13.71 3.34 26.37
N ASP A 475 12.57 2.76 26.72
CA ASP A 475 11.32 3.50 26.91
C ASP A 475 10.85 3.36 28.35
N GLN A 476 10.42 4.47 28.95
CA GLN A 476 9.76 4.48 30.25
C GLN A 476 8.52 5.36 30.17
N SER A 477 7.35 4.80 30.51
CA SER A 477 6.09 5.54 30.60
C SER A 477 5.53 5.49 32.01
N LEU A 478 4.98 6.61 32.47
CA LEU A 478 4.26 6.75 33.73
C LEU A 478 2.95 7.47 33.45
N ASP A 479 1.85 6.77 33.69
CA ASP A 479 0.49 7.27 33.53
C ASP A 479 -0.21 7.24 34.89
N VAL A 480 -0.52 8.40 35.45
CA VAL A 480 -1.26 8.52 36.71
C VAL A 480 -2.57 9.26 36.45
N SER A 481 -3.68 8.64 36.79
CA SER A 481 -5.02 9.23 36.69
C SER A 481 -5.70 9.16 38.05
N THR A 482 -6.11 10.29 38.60
CA THR A 482 -6.78 10.38 39.89
C THR A 482 -8.06 11.20 39.76
N THR A 483 -9.17 10.63 40.19
CA THR A 483 -10.48 11.29 40.25
C THR A 483 -10.95 11.37 41.70
N LEU A 484 -11.28 12.57 42.14
CA LEU A 484 -11.84 12.89 43.46
C LEU A 484 -13.28 13.37 43.29
N GLN A 485 -14.25 12.66 43.87
CA GLN A 485 -15.67 13.04 43.88
C GLN A 485 -15.92 14.00 45.05
N LEU A 486 -15.67 15.30 44.84
CA LEU A 486 -15.77 16.31 45.90
C LEU A 486 -17.21 16.55 46.37
N ASP A 487 -18.21 16.15 45.57
CA ASP A 487 -19.62 16.17 45.95
C ASP A 487 -19.93 15.34 47.19
N ARG A 488 -19.12 14.30 47.47
CA ARG A 488 -19.28 13.47 48.67
C ARG A 488 -18.93 14.18 49.98
N LEU A 489 -18.26 15.35 49.89
CA LEU A 489 -17.99 16.23 51.03
C LEU A 489 -19.09 17.30 51.22
N ALA A 490 -19.95 17.49 50.22
CA ALA A 490 -21.06 18.44 50.26
C ALA A 490 -22.36 17.77 50.76
N PRO A 491 -23.32 18.53 51.33
CA PRO A 491 -24.62 17.98 51.70
C PRO A 491 -25.32 17.35 50.50
N SER A 492 -25.83 16.12 50.65
CA SER A 492 -26.56 15.41 49.59
C SER A 492 -27.79 16.17 49.07
N ALA A 493 -28.35 17.06 49.90
CA ALA A 493 -29.43 17.98 49.53
C ALA A 493 -29.08 18.91 48.35
N TRP A 494 -27.79 19.22 48.14
CA TRP A 494 -27.36 20.11 47.06
C TRP A 494 -27.36 19.43 45.69
N ARG A 495 -27.36 18.08 45.65
CA ARG A 495 -27.43 17.25 44.42
C ARG A 495 -26.44 17.68 43.33
N LEU A 496 -25.22 18.03 43.76
CA LEU A 496 -24.11 18.41 42.89
C LEU A 496 -23.30 17.17 42.53
N GLN A 497 -22.72 17.17 41.35
CA GLN A 497 -21.63 16.29 40.93
C GLN A 497 -20.42 17.19 40.71
N LEU A 498 -19.36 16.96 41.48
CA LEU A 498 -18.16 17.79 41.48
C LEU A 498 -16.89 16.93 41.37
N PRO A 499 -16.67 16.19 40.27
CA PRO A 499 -15.44 15.44 40.11
C PRO A 499 -14.27 16.35 39.74
N LEU A 500 -13.20 16.23 40.52
CA LEU A 500 -11.87 16.76 40.23
C LEU A 500 -11.01 15.63 39.66
N SER A 501 -10.57 15.77 38.41
CA SER A 501 -9.71 14.80 37.74
C SER A 501 -8.31 15.38 37.56
N VAL A 502 -7.29 14.62 37.95
CA VAL A 502 -5.88 14.95 37.80
C VAL A 502 -5.23 13.83 37.00
N THR A 503 -4.69 14.17 35.83
CA THR A 503 -3.96 13.25 34.96
C THR A 503 -2.52 13.73 34.83
N TYR A 504 -1.58 12.83 35.07
CA TYR A 504 -0.15 13.06 34.86
C TYR A 504 0.39 11.97 33.95
N GLU A 505 0.96 12.36 32.83
CA GLU A 505 1.58 11.48 31.85
C GLU A 505 3.04 11.88 31.72
N ARG A 506 3.94 10.90 31.68
CA ARG A 506 5.36 11.12 31.41
C ARG A 506 5.92 9.97 30.59
N ASP A 507 6.48 10.31 29.45
CA ASP A 507 7.22 9.41 28.58
C ASP A 507 8.68 9.87 28.50
N LEU A 508 9.60 8.94 28.76
CA LEU A 508 11.03 9.15 28.61
C LEU A 508 11.55 8.19 27.55
N GLN A 509 12.32 8.71 26.61
CA GLN A 509 12.97 7.93 25.58
C GLN A 509 14.48 8.12 25.70
N SER A 510 15.21 7.02 25.80
CA SER A 510 16.67 7.03 25.85
C SER A 510 17.20 6.07 24.79
N PRO A 511 17.48 6.57 23.57
CA PRO A 511 18.04 5.74 22.51
C PRO A 511 19.46 5.29 22.87
N LEU A 512 19.83 4.04 22.56
CA LEU A 512 21.19 3.52 22.78
C LEU A 512 22.17 4.04 21.72
N PHE A 513 21.69 4.27 20.49
CA PHE A 513 22.45 4.84 19.39
C PHE A 513 21.77 6.11 18.90
N LEU A 514 22.54 7.06 18.38
CA LEU A 514 21.98 8.23 17.71
C LEU A 514 21.12 7.80 16.51
N GLY A 515 20.07 8.57 16.22
CA GLY A 515 19.14 8.25 15.13
C GLY A 515 19.86 8.07 13.80
N ARG A 516 19.65 6.91 13.15
CA ARG A 516 20.29 6.53 11.87
C ARG A 516 21.83 6.51 11.91
N SER A 517 22.40 6.26 13.07
CA SER A 517 23.83 6.15 13.30
C SER A 517 24.15 4.93 14.18
N ASP A 518 25.40 4.51 14.17
CA ASP A 518 25.99 3.51 15.04
C ASP A 518 26.77 4.14 16.21
N VAL A 519 26.74 5.47 16.36
CA VAL A 519 27.32 6.18 17.51
C VAL A 519 26.46 5.96 18.74
N ARG A 520 27.09 5.47 19.81
CA ARG A 520 26.44 5.26 21.11
C ARG A 520 26.08 6.58 21.80
N ALA A 521 24.79 6.75 22.08
CA ALA A 521 24.23 7.95 22.68
C ALA A 521 24.65 8.13 24.15
N ASP A 522 24.78 7.03 24.90
CA ASP A 522 25.22 7.01 26.30
C ASP A 522 26.68 7.46 26.50
N ARG A 523 27.46 7.51 25.41
CA ARG A 523 28.87 7.92 25.42
C ARG A 523 29.06 9.40 25.04
N LEU A 524 27.99 10.12 24.69
CA LEU A 524 28.06 11.54 24.38
C LEU A 524 27.69 12.37 25.61
N GLU A 525 28.68 13.05 26.18
CA GLU A 525 28.46 13.93 27.33
C GLU A 525 27.54 15.11 26.96
N GLY A 526 26.54 15.37 27.81
CA GLY A 526 25.62 16.48 27.64
C GLY A 526 24.55 16.28 26.56
N LEU A 527 24.35 15.06 26.04
CA LEU A 527 23.26 14.75 25.11
C LEU A 527 21.89 15.12 25.73
N ARG A 528 21.01 15.71 24.92
CA ARG A 528 19.63 16.01 25.34
C ARG A 528 18.77 14.75 25.37
N ASP A 529 18.02 14.60 26.46
CA ASP A 529 17.08 13.49 26.64
C ASP A 529 15.71 13.81 26.03
N PRO A 530 15.24 13.06 25.03
CA PRO A 530 13.91 13.22 24.50
C PRO A 530 12.85 12.64 25.46
N GLY A 531 11.70 13.29 25.50
CA GLY A 531 10.59 12.88 26.35
C GLY A 531 9.44 13.85 26.31
N PHE A 532 8.35 13.47 26.96
CA PHE A 532 7.15 14.26 27.06
C PHE A 532 6.62 14.15 28.49
N ASP A 533 6.11 15.24 29.03
CA ASP A 533 5.32 15.21 30.24
C ASP A 533 4.11 16.14 30.12
N ARG A 534 2.99 15.73 30.70
CA ARG A 534 1.74 16.48 30.70
C ARG A 534 1.01 16.30 32.01
N THR A 535 0.65 17.42 32.62
CA THR A 535 -0.25 17.47 33.77
C THR A 535 -1.53 18.15 33.34
N ARG A 536 -2.67 17.53 33.62
CA ARG A 536 -3.99 18.11 33.41
C ARG A 536 -4.82 18.01 34.67
N VAL A 537 -5.42 19.12 35.08
CA VAL A 537 -6.33 19.20 36.21
C VAL A 537 -7.66 19.74 35.72
N ASP A 538 -8.72 18.94 35.79
CA ASP A 538 -10.07 19.30 35.40
C ASP A 538 -11.01 19.28 36.62
N LEU A 539 -11.64 20.40 36.91
CA LEU A 539 -12.77 20.49 37.83
C LEU A 539 -14.05 20.64 37.02
N SER A 540 -15.01 19.74 37.21
CA SER A 540 -16.32 19.87 36.57
C SER A 540 -17.43 19.93 37.61
N LEU A 541 -18.45 20.74 37.34
CA LEU A 541 -19.61 20.96 38.18
C LEU A 541 -20.86 20.68 37.35
N ARG A 542 -21.74 19.83 37.87
CA ARG A 542 -23.09 19.61 37.34
C ARG A 542 -24.08 19.53 38.47
N ARG A 543 -25.22 20.21 38.34
CA ARG A 543 -26.33 20.09 39.31
C ARG A 543 -27.46 19.24 38.73
N THR A 544 -28.09 18.41 39.54
CA THR A 544 -29.26 17.61 39.13
C THR A 544 -30.54 18.13 39.83
N ALA A 545 -31.67 18.13 39.13
CA ALA A 545 -32.95 18.60 39.69
C ALA A 545 -33.54 17.57 40.68
N PRO A 546 -34.21 18.02 41.77
CA PRO A 546 -35.16 17.19 42.49
C PRO A 546 -36.44 16.96 41.67
N GLU A 547 -37.08 15.80 41.83
CA GLU A 547 -38.33 15.45 41.13
C GLU A 547 -39.50 16.39 41.53
N ASP A 548 -39.51 16.89 42.77
CA ASP A 548 -40.53 17.81 43.31
C ASP A 548 -40.06 19.28 43.40
N GLY A 549 -39.02 19.66 42.64
CA GLY A 549 -38.42 21.00 42.68
C GLY A 549 -39.28 22.10 42.05
N GLY A 550 -39.07 23.35 42.49
CA GLY A 550 -39.72 24.52 41.88
C GLY A 550 -39.17 24.82 40.48
N VAL A 551 -39.76 25.80 39.78
CA VAL A 551 -39.32 26.22 38.42
C VAL A 551 -37.84 26.59 38.38
N TRP A 552 -37.33 27.23 39.45
CA TRP A 552 -35.92 27.60 39.56
C TRP A 552 -34.97 26.41 39.73
N ASP A 553 -35.40 25.31 40.36
CA ASP A 553 -34.58 24.10 40.47
C ASP A 553 -34.47 23.37 39.13
N ALA A 554 -35.55 23.37 38.33
CA ALA A 554 -35.55 22.84 36.98
C ALA A 554 -34.66 23.66 36.02
N VAL A 555 -34.63 24.99 36.19
CA VAL A 555 -33.73 25.88 35.45
C VAL A 555 -32.27 25.64 35.84
N LEU A 556 -31.96 25.65 37.15
CA LEU A 556 -30.56 25.51 37.61
C LEU A 556 -29.97 24.11 37.39
N ALA A 557 -30.79 23.07 37.24
CA ALA A 557 -30.32 21.72 36.91
C ALA A 557 -29.80 21.56 35.48
N GLY A 558 -30.07 22.53 34.60
CA GLY A 558 -29.54 22.55 33.25
C GLY A 558 -28.08 23.03 33.16
N LEU A 559 -27.55 23.61 34.24
CA LEU A 559 -26.24 24.23 34.27
C LEU A 559 -25.12 23.19 34.43
N GLN A 560 -24.10 23.32 33.59
CA GLN A 560 -22.86 22.56 33.64
C GLN A 560 -21.68 23.52 33.47
N ALA A 561 -20.63 23.31 34.26
CA ALA A 561 -19.40 24.09 34.16
C ALA A 561 -18.18 23.17 34.26
N ARG A 562 -17.10 23.53 33.59
CA ARG A 562 -15.82 22.83 33.68
C ARG A 562 -14.70 23.85 33.58
N ALA A 563 -13.68 23.71 34.41
CA ALA A 563 -12.45 24.47 34.34
C ALA A 563 -11.28 23.49 34.31
N GLY A 564 -10.43 23.62 33.31
CA GLY A 564 -9.24 22.82 33.09
C GLY A 564 -8.00 23.68 33.13
N TRP A 565 -6.94 23.16 33.75
CA TRP A 565 -5.58 23.67 33.60
C TRP A 565 -4.71 22.55 33.02
N VAL A 566 -3.87 22.89 32.06
CA VAL A 566 -2.96 21.96 31.41
C VAL A 566 -1.57 22.57 31.31
N ARG A 567 -0.58 21.77 31.68
CA ARG A 567 0.83 22.07 31.46
C ARG A 567 1.48 20.90 30.76
N SER A 568 2.29 21.17 29.76
CA SER A 568 3.01 20.15 29.01
C SER A 568 4.42 20.59 28.68
N SER A 569 5.37 19.66 28.69
CA SER A 569 6.71 19.84 28.14
C SER A 569 6.98 18.72 27.14
N LEU A 570 7.47 19.09 25.96
CA LEU A 570 7.94 18.16 24.94
C LEU A 570 9.40 18.46 24.65
N ARG A 571 10.25 17.46 24.83
CA ARG A 571 11.68 17.56 24.59
C ARG A 571 12.07 16.57 23.51
N THR A 572 12.84 17.03 22.55
CA THR A 572 13.53 16.21 21.56
C THR A 572 15.03 16.48 21.67
N ILE A 573 15.82 15.80 20.84
CA ILE A 573 17.27 16.03 20.79
C ILE A 573 17.65 17.45 20.33
N THR A 574 16.77 18.20 19.66
CA THR A 574 17.06 19.54 19.13
C THR A 574 15.99 20.59 19.47
N THR A 575 14.88 20.21 20.09
CA THR A 575 13.79 21.14 20.39
C THR A 575 13.23 20.92 21.78
N GLU A 576 12.84 22.00 22.43
CA GLU A 576 12.12 21.97 23.70
C GLU A 576 10.89 22.87 23.57
N SER A 577 9.72 22.31 23.81
CA SER A 577 8.45 23.02 23.74
C SER A 577 7.78 22.96 25.10
N GLU A 578 7.44 24.11 25.66
CA GLU A 578 6.71 24.24 26.91
C GLU A 578 5.35 24.87 26.62
N GLY A 579 4.29 24.23 27.13
CA GLY A 579 2.93 24.69 26.99
C GLY A 579 2.29 24.85 28.36
N ASP A 580 1.59 25.95 28.57
CA ASP A 580 0.70 26.16 29.70
C ASP A 580 -0.63 26.69 29.17
N GLY A 581 -1.73 26.33 29.82
CA GLY A 581 -3.00 26.89 29.44
C GLY A 581 -4.16 26.51 30.32
N VAL A 582 -5.22 27.27 30.15
CA VAL A 582 -6.49 27.13 30.84
C VAL A 582 -7.60 27.01 29.83
N ASP A 583 -8.58 26.17 30.14
CA ASP A 583 -9.79 26.05 29.37
C ASP A 583 -11.01 26.08 30.30
N ALA A 584 -12.02 26.86 29.95
CA ALA A 584 -13.21 27.06 30.76
C ALA A 584 -14.45 26.85 29.90
N PHE A 585 -15.35 26.00 30.36
CA PHE A 585 -16.58 25.64 29.67
C PHE A 585 -17.77 25.95 30.55
N LEU A 586 -18.77 26.58 29.98
CA LEU A 586 -20.06 26.85 30.60
C LEU A 586 -21.16 26.41 29.65
N GLY A 587 -22.03 25.52 30.10
CA GLY A 587 -23.15 25.04 29.31
C GLY A 587 -24.46 25.10 30.08
N TYR A 588 -25.54 25.26 29.34
CA TYR A 588 -26.90 25.28 29.82
C TYR A 588 -27.76 24.44 28.89
N SER A 589 -28.47 23.47 29.45
CA SER A 589 -29.41 22.63 28.69
C SER A 589 -30.73 22.48 29.44
N ILE A 590 -31.84 22.71 28.75
CA ILE A 590 -33.18 22.58 29.33
C ILE A 590 -34.11 21.84 28.39
N ALA A 591 -34.96 20.99 28.96
CA ALA A 591 -36.08 20.36 28.27
C ALA A 591 -37.38 20.86 28.92
N PRO A 592 -37.97 21.98 28.45
CA PRO A 592 -39.16 22.54 29.06
C PRO A 592 -40.35 21.58 29.05
N ALA A 593 -41.20 21.68 30.07
CA ALA A 593 -42.44 20.91 30.14
C ALA A 593 -43.31 21.16 28.90
N ARG A 594 -43.89 20.08 28.35
CA ARG A 594 -44.73 20.13 27.15
C ARG A 594 -45.96 21.02 27.39
N ARG A 595 -46.06 22.10 26.60
CA ARG A 595 -47.29 22.92 26.48
C ARG A 595 -47.79 22.91 25.06
N ASP A 596 -49.03 22.46 24.87
CA ASP A 596 -49.67 22.33 23.57
C ASP A 596 -51.10 22.88 23.54
N LEU A 597 -51.54 23.28 22.35
CA LEU A 597 -52.88 23.80 22.06
C LEU A 597 -53.54 22.91 20.98
N PRO A 598 -54.85 22.63 21.04
CA PRO A 598 -55.52 21.90 19.96
C PRO A 598 -55.45 22.72 18.66
N LEU A 599 -55.00 22.11 17.57
CA LEU A 599 -54.84 22.80 16.28
C LEU A 599 -56.20 23.16 15.65
N PHE A 600 -57.23 22.33 15.89
CA PHE A 600 -58.60 22.54 15.42
C PHE A 600 -59.58 22.56 16.61
N PRO A 601 -59.85 23.72 17.22
CA PRO A 601 -60.73 23.81 18.38
C PRO A 601 -62.22 23.59 18.00
N GLY A 602 -62.94 22.88 18.88
CA GLY A 602 -64.41 22.74 18.94
C GLY A 602 -65.15 22.77 17.59
N PRO A 603 -65.83 23.87 17.23
CA PRO A 603 -66.69 23.94 16.05
C PRO A 603 -65.95 23.73 14.73
N LEU A 604 -64.66 24.12 14.65
CA LEU A 604 -63.82 23.90 13.47
C LEU A 604 -63.41 22.43 13.37
N GLY A 605 -63.11 21.79 14.51
CA GLY A 605 -62.84 20.36 14.59
C GLY A 605 -64.06 19.54 14.15
N ASP A 606 -65.25 19.87 14.66
CA ASP A 606 -66.50 19.18 14.33
C ASP A 606 -66.89 19.35 12.84
N ALA A 607 -66.69 20.55 12.28
CA ALA A 607 -66.90 20.80 10.84
C ALA A 607 -65.89 20.03 9.96
N LEU A 608 -64.63 19.92 10.40
CA LEU A 608 -63.63 19.11 9.71
C LEU A 608 -63.92 17.62 9.80
N ARG A 609 -64.45 17.11 10.92
CA ARG A 609 -64.89 15.71 11.04
C ARG A 609 -65.99 15.36 10.03
N ALA A 610 -66.88 16.31 9.73
CA ALA A 610 -67.95 16.10 8.75
C ALA A 610 -67.46 15.98 7.29
N VAL A 611 -66.25 16.45 6.98
CA VAL A 611 -65.69 16.49 5.62
C VAL A 611 -64.48 15.55 5.44
N LEU A 612 -63.76 15.25 6.52
CA LEU A 612 -62.59 14.38 6.49
C LEU A 612 -62.99 12.90 6.40
N PRO A 613 -62.29 12.09 5.59
CA PRO A 613 -62.44 10.64 5.62
C PRO A 613 -62.15 10.05 7.01
N SER A 614 -62.92 9.03 7.39
CA SER A 614 -62.84 8.37 8.71
C SER A 614 -61.46 7.81 9.09
N PHE A 615 -60.59 7.54 8.10
CA PHE A 615 -59.24 7.02 8.34
C PHE A 615 -58.23 8.11 8.77
N ILE A 616 -58.51 9.41 8.56
CA ILE A 616 -57.69 10.54 9.02
C ILE A 616 -58.38 11.45 10.03
N GLU A 617 -59.70 11.32 10.21
CA GLU A 617 -60.55 12.17 11.06
C GLU A 617 -59.96 12.41 12.47
N ASP A 618 -59.74 11.34 13.24
CA ASP A 618 -59.23 11.44 14.62
C ASP A 618 -57.78 11.96 14.68
N ARG A 619 -56.98 11.66 13.65
CA ARG A 619 -55.55 12.01 13.60
C ARG A 619 -55.34 13.49 13.26
N VAL A 620 -56.19 14.04 12.40
CA VAL A 620 -56.16 15.46 12.01
C VAL A 620 -56.84 16.31 13.08
N THR A 621 -58.04 15.93 13.52
CA THR A 621 -58.79 16.72 14.52
C THR A 621 -58.23 16.60 15.94
N GLY A 622 -57.51 15.52 16.25
CA GLY A 622 -56.75 15.34 17.48
C GLY A 622 -55.35 15.97 17.49
N ALA A 623 -54.91 16.60 16.40
CA ALA A 623 -53.58 17.21 16.32
C ALA A 623 -53.42 18.37 17.32
N ARG A 624 -52.32 18.36 18.08
CA ARG A 624 -51.99 19.39 19.07
C ARG A 624 -50.70 20.10 18.67
N LEU A 625 -50.74 21.42 18.62
CA LEU A 625 -49.59 22.30 18.35
C LEU A 625 -48.82 22.53 19.65
N ARG A 626 -47.61 21.96 19.75
CA ARG A 626 -46.66 22.28 20.83
C ARG A 626 -45.93 23.57 20.47
N TRP A 627 -46.02 24.60 21.31
CA TRP A 627 -45.34 25.88 21.08
C TRP A 627 -44.04 26.02 21.91
N THR A 628 -43.82 25.12 22.86
CA THR A 628 -42.59 25.03 23.66
C THR A 628 -41.54 24.18 22.94
N PRO A 629 -40.24 24.52 23.00
CA PRO A 629 -39.19 23.67 22.44
C PRO A 629 -39.12 22.32 23.17
N GLU A 630 -38.66 21.29 22.47
CA GLU A 630 -38.34 19.97 23.03
C GLU A 630 -37.07 20.04 23.89
N SER A 631 -36.04 20.70 23.37
CA SER A 631 -34.82 20.99 24.08
C SER A 631 -34.19 22.29 23.58
N LEU A 632 -33.52 22.98 24.49
CA LEU A 632 -32.67 24.14 24.21
C LEU A 632 -31.32 23.89 24.88
N ARG A 633 -30.24 24.07 24.12
CA ARG A 633 -28.86 23.98 24.60
C ARG A 633 -28.10 25.24 24.19
N VAL A 634 -27.32 25.78 25.10
CA VAL A 634 -26.35 26.84 24.84
C VAL A 634 -25.09 26.52 25.60
N ASP A 635 -23.94 26.61 24.97
CA ASP A 635 -22.65 26.42 25.61
C ASP A 635 -21.59 27.37 25.06
N GLY A 636 -20.62 27.65 25.91
CA GLY A 636 -19.46 28.47 25.60
C GLY A 636 -18.20 27.83 26.17
N GLU A 637 -17.15 27.79 25.38
CA GLU A 637 -15.82 27.34 25.78
C GLU A 637 -14.82 28.45 25.50
N VAL A 638 -14.00 28.79 26.48
CA VAL A 638 -12.89 29.72 26.37
C VAL A 638 -11.60 28.93 26.55
N THR A 639 -10.69 29.02 25.59
CA THR A 639 -9.37 28.40 25.66
C THR A 639 -8.30 29.47 25.60
N ASN A 640 -7.37 29.45 26.55
CA ASN A 640 -6.18 30.29 26.53
C ASN A 640 -4.94 29.40 26.75
N ARG A 641 -4.07 29.32 25.76
CA ARG A 641 -2.85 28.51 25.82
C ARG A 641 -1.68 29.28 25.27
N ASP A 642 -0.55 29.21 25.95
CA ASP A 642 0.71 29.75 25.50
C ASP A 642 1.68 28.59 25.26
N LEU A 643 2.17 28.47 24.02
CA LEU A 643 3.21 27.52 23.65
C LEU A 643 4.49 28.28 23.32
N SER A 644 5.59 27.96 24.01
CA SER A 644 6.93 28.44 23.71
C SER A 644 7.76 27.28 23.17
N THR A 645 8.47 27.48 22.07
CA THR A 645 9.36 26.45 21.48
C THR A 645 10.75 27.01 21.29
N PHE A 646 11.72 26.39 21.95
CA PHE A 646 13.14 26.59 21.78
C PHE A 646 13.67 25.59 20.76
N ARG A 647 14.50 26.08 19.83
CA ARG A 647 15.22 25.24 18.87
C ARG A 647 16.72 25.41 19.12
N PHE A 648 17.42 24.29 19.19
CA PHE A 648 18.86 24.21 19.44
C PHE A 648 19.57 23.66 18.20
N ASP A 649 20.70 24.26 17.85
CA ASP A 649 21.49 23.85 16.68
C ASP A 649 22.28 22.54 16.92
N ARG A 650 22.55 22.20 18.19
CA ARG A 650 23.34 21.04 18.60
C ARG A 650 22.51 20.07 19.44
N ILE A 651 22.82 18.78 19.31
CA ILE A 651 22.19 17.70 20.11
C ILE A 651 22.70 17.66 21.55
N VAL A 652 23.91 18.18 21.80
CA VAL A 652 24.53 18.30 23.13
C VAL A 652 24.35 19.70 23.71
N ARG A 653 24.17 19.81 25.03
CA ARG A 653 24.00 21.09 25.73
C ARG A 653 25.26 21.94 25.56
N SER A 654 25.09 23.22 25.24
CA SER A 654 26.15 24.19 24.96
C SER A 654 25.87 25.49 25.70
N THR A 655 26.91 26.28 25.97
CA THR A 655 26.75 27.65 26.48
C THR A 655 26.03 28.57 25.50
N GLU A 656 26.06 28.26 24.19
CA GLU A 656 25.34 29.00 23.15
C GLU A 656 23.82 28.86 23.26
N ASP A 657 23.32 27.83 23.96
CA ASP A 657 21.89 27.59 24.13
C ASP A 657 21.18 28.76 24.83
N SER A 658 21.90 29.57 25.62
CA SER A 658 21.34 30.77 26.25
C SER A 658 20.95 31.85 25.25
N LEU A 659 21.43 31.77 24.00
CA LEU A 659 21.08 32.69 22.92
C LEU A 659 19.82 32.25 22.15
N ALA A 660 19.31 31.05 22.41
CA ALA A 660 18.11 30.53 21.73
C ALA A 660 16.88 31.39 22.07
N THR A 661 16.17 31.85 21.04
CA THR A 661 14.92 32.60 21.22
C THR A 661 13.73 31.66 21.10
N ALA A 662 12.73 31.85 21.96
CA ALA A 662 11.52 31.06 21.93
C ALA A 662 10.60 31.54 20.81
N ALA A 663 10.23 30.64 19.89
CA ALA A 663 9.09 30.85 19.02
C ALA A 663 7.81 30.69 19.85
N ARG A 664 6.99 31.73 19.92
CA ARG A 664 5.72 31.72 20.67
C ARG A 664 4.55 31.45 19.74
N ALA A 665 3.61 30.63 20.19
CA ALA A 665 2.35 30.35 19.52
C ALA A 665 1.20 30.43 20.54
N PRO A 666 0.74 31.65 20.88
CA PRO A 666 -0.41 31.84 21.76
C PRO A 666 -1.69 31.42 21.04
N LEU A 667 -2.66 30.92 21.80
CA LEU A 667 -3.99 30.53 21.33
C LEU A 667 -5.02 31.06 22.31
N ARG A 668 -5.86 32.00 21.88
CA ARG A 668 -6.96 32.52 22.70
C ARG A 668 -8.24 32.45 21.90
N THR A 669 -9.13 31.53 22.24
CA THR A 669 -10.35 31.31 21.47
C THR A 669 -11.59 31.25 22.35
N VAL A 670 -12.72 31.64 21.77
CA VAL A 670 -14.05 31.44 22.32
C VAL A 670 -14.88 30.68 21.31
N THR A 671 -15.40 29.53 21.72
CA THR A 671 -16.33 28.73 20.94
C THR A 671 -17.71 28.82 21.59
N ALA A 672 -18.70 29.31 20.85
CA ALA A 672 -20.08 29.37 21.30
C ALA A 672 -20.95 28.41 20.47
N THR A 673 -21.72 27.56 21.14
CA THR A 673 -22.67 26.65 20.50
C THR A 673 -24.08 26.94 21.00
N ALA A 674 -25.07 26.92 20.11
CA ALA A 674 -26.48 27.02 20.44
C ALA A 674 -27.26 25.99 19.62
N GLY A 675 -28.14 25.23 20.28
CA GLY A 675 -28.96 24.20 19.66
C GLY A 675 -30.40 24.29 20.14
N VAL A 676 -31.35 24.19 19.22
CA VAL A 676 -32.78 24.14 19.53
C VAL A 676 -33.46 23.01 18.78
N THR A 677 -34.26 22.22 19.49
CA THR A 677 -35.11 21.18 18.92
C THR A 677 -36.57 21.57 19.16
N LEU A 678 -37.32 21.71 18.07
CA LEU A 678 -38.74 22.01 18.06
C LEU A 678 -39.50 20.80 17.53
N ARG A 679 -40.56 20.40 18.24
CA ARG A 679 -41.51 19.38 17.78
C ARG A 679 -42.92 19.97 17.76
N PRO A 680 -43.24 20.88 16.82
CA PRO A 680 -44.51 21.61 16.84
C PRO A 680 -45.71 20.68 16.66
N LEU A 681 -45.55 19.59 15.91
CA LEU A 681 -46.53 18.51 15.76
C LEU A 681 -45.80 17.18 15.98
N GLU A 682 -46.49 16.10 16.37
CA GLU A 682 -45.84 14.78 16.52
C GLU A 682 -45.15 14.30 15.23
N SER A 683 -45.67 14.74 14.08
CA SER A 683 -45.12 14.46 12.75
C SER A 683 -44.06 15.45 12.27
N VAL A 684 -43.79 16.56 12.98
CA VAL A 684 -42.82 17.59 12.54
C VAL A 684 -41.72 17.74 13.59
N VAL A 685 -40.47 17.57 13.18
CA VAL A 685 -39.28 17.84 13.99
C VAL A 685 -38.42 18.85 13.24
N ALA A 686 -38.08 19.96 13.89
CA ALA A 686 -37.17 20.97 13.38
C ALA A 686 -36.01 21.15 14.38
N GLU A 687 -34.78 21.00 13.92
CA GLU A 687 -33.56 21.19 14.69
C GLU A 687 -32.72 22.29 14.02
N ALA A 688 -32.10 23.13 14.84
CA ALA A 688 -31.13 24.11 14.38
C ALA A 688 -29.99 24.19 15.39
N ASP A 689 -28.77 23.95 14.90
CA ASP A 689 -27.52 24.03 15.63
C ASP A 689 -26.63 25.11 15.00
N LEU A 690 -26.05 25.95 15.83
CA LEU A 690 -25.11 27.00 15.48
C LEU A 690 -23.85 26.79 16.32
N LEU A 691 -22.68 26.81 15.70
CA LEU A 691 -21.39 26.92 16.34
C LEU A 691 -20.64 28.12 15.74
N SER A 692 -20.02 28.92 16.58
CA SER A 692 -19.20 30.08 16.20
C SER A 692 -17.89 30.02 16.98
N GLY A 693 -16.78 29.88 16.26
CA GLY A 693 -15.43 30.01 16.80
C GLY A 693 -14.89 31.41 16.57
N ARG A 694 -14.32 32.00 17.61
CA ARG A 694 -13.77 33.36 17.59
C ARG A 694 -12.37 33.37 18.18
N ASP A 695 -11.51 34.18 17.58
CA ASP A 695 -10.15 34.41 18.05
C ASP A 695 -10.08 35.72 18.83
N LEU A 696 -9.55 35.64 20.06
CA LEU A 696 -9.42 36.72 21.01
C LEU A 696 -7.99 37.30 21.07
N LEU A 697 -7.03 36.77 20.31
CA LEU A 697 -5.67 37.33 20.27
C LEU A 697 -5.71 38.82 19.91
N GLU A 698 -4.77 39.59 20.44
CA GLU A 698 -4.67 41.02 20.10
C GLU A 698 -4.27 41.16 18.63
N VAL A 699 -4.67 42.27 18.01
CA VAL A 699 -4.53 42.45 16.55
C VAL A 699 -3.05 42.50 16.14
N GLU A 700 -2.18 42.98 17.03
CA GLU A 700 -0.73 43.00 16.86
C GLU A 700 -0.09 41.60 16.88
N GLU A 701 -0.72 40.63 17.54
CA GLU A 701 -0.28 39.23 17.57
C GLU A 701 -0.75 38.45 16.33
N LEU A 702 -1.82 38.91 15.68
CA LEU A 702 -2.44 38.28 14.52
C LEU A 702 -1.85 38.72 13.18
N ALA A 703 -1.42 39.98 13.06
CA ALA A 703 -0.89 40.54 11.81
C ALA A 703 0.30 41.48 12.04
N ALA A 704 1.29 41.40 11.15
CA ALA A 704 2.52 42.20 11.22
C ALA A 704 2.37 43.60 10.58
N ASP A 705 1.54 43.75 9.55
CA ASP A 705 1.34 44.99 8.81
C ASP A 705 0.12 45.79 9.30
N ALA A 706 0.17 47.12 9.15
CA ALA A 706 -0.84 48.01 9.73
C ALA A 706 -2.21 47.91 9.04
N GLU A 707 -2.26 47.66 7.73
CA GLU A 707 -3.51 47.60 6.95
C GLU A 707 -4.32 46.35 7.31
N SER A 708 -3.67 45.19 7.46
CA SER A 708 -4.31 43.96 7.95
C SER A 708 -4.82 44.10 9.36
N ARG A 709 -4.09 44.82 10.23
CA ARG A 709 -4.55 45.10 11.60
C ARG A 709 -5.84 45.92 11.61
N GLU A 710 -5.93 46.96 10.77
CA GLU A 710 -7.15 47.77 10.68
C GLU A 710 -8.36 46.94 10.22
N LEU A 711 -8.18 46.07 9.23
CA LEU A 711 -9.23 45.16 8.77
C LEU A 711 -9.66 44.14 9.84
N LEU A 712 -8.69 43.59 10.58
CA LEU A 712 -8.97 42.64 11.66
C LEU A 712 -9.68 43.32 12.83
N ASP A 713 -9.24 44.51 13.26
CA ASP A 713 -9.91 45.29 14.31
C ASP A 713 -11.35 45.64 13.92
N ALA A 714 -11.57 46.06 12.66
CA ALA A 714 -12.90 46.32 12.12
C ALA A 714 -13.80 45.05 12.09
N ALA A 715 -13.20 43.87 11.99
CA ALA A 715 -13.92 42.59 12.00
C ALA A 715 -14.20 42.04 13.42
N ARG A 716 -13.58 42.61 14.48
CA ARG A 716 -13.84 42.24 15.87
C ARG A 716 -15.24 42.69 16.31
N ARG A 717 -15.83 41.99 17.28
CA ARG A 717 -17.11 42.40 17.90
C ARG A 717 -16.94 42.63 19.39
N ARG A 718 -17.54 43.72 19.88
CA ARG A 718 -17.64 44.03 21.31
C ARG A 718 -19.10 43.98 21.75
N MET A 719 -19.38 43.33 22.88
CA MET A 719 -20.72 43.25 23.45
C MET A 719 -20.66 43.53 24.95
N ALA A 720 -21.45 44.50 25.43
CA ALA A 720 -21.49 44.89 26.84
C ALA A 720 -20.11 45.19 27.47
N GLY A 721 -19.18 45.74 26.69
CA GLY A 721 -17.81 46.06 27.12
C GLY A 721 -16.82 44.89 27.09
N LEU A 722 -17.27 43.67 26.76
CA LEU A 722 -16.39 42.51 26.55
C LEU A 722 -16.00 42.43 25.07
N ASP A 723 -14.70 42.26 24.81
CA ASP A 723 -14.21 41.92 23.48
C ASP A 723 -14.47 40.44 23.22
N LEU A 724 -15.29 40.16 22.20
CA LEU A 724 -15.60 38.81 21.76
C LEU A 724 -14.67 38.37 20.62
N GLY A 725 -13.68 39.20 20.28
CA GLY A 725 -12.75 38.95 19.19
C GLY A 725 -13.44 38.93 17.84
N TRP A 726 -12.76 38.35 16.86
CA TRP A 726 -13.27 38.23 15.50
C TRP A 726 -13.62 36.77 15.17
N GLU A 727 -14.60 36.56 14.29
CA GLU A 727 -15.10 35.23 13.96
C GLU A 727 -14.20 34.56 12.92
N VAL A 728 -13.58 33.44 13.31
CA VAL A 728 -12.69 32.62 12.48
C VAL A 728 -13.45 31.50 11.79
N ASP A 729 -14.42 30.90 12.48
CA ASP A 729 -15.25 29.84 11.90
C ASP A 729 -16.70 29.94 12.35
N ARG A 730 -17.60 29.46 11.49
CA ARG A 730 -19.02 29.34 11.79
C ARG A 730 -19.60 28.12 11.12
N HIS A 731 -20.33 27.33 11.89
CA HIS A 731 -21.06 26.17 11.43
C HIS A 731 -22.55 26.31 11.76
N VAL A 732 -23.41 26.19 10.75
CA VAL A 732 -24.86 26.18 10.94
C VAL A 732 -25.41 24.90 10.35
N ARG A 733 -26.13 24.13 11.17
CA ARG A 733 -26.81 22.91 10.74
C ARG A 733 -28.29 23.04 11.04
N THR A 734 -29.13 22.81 10.05
CA THR A 734 -30.57 22.71 10.27
C THR A 734 -31.10 21.37 9.78
N ARG A 735 -32.10 20.84 10.46
CA ARG A 735 -32.82 19.64 10.05
C ARG A 735 -34.30 19.86 10.19
N LEU A 736 -35.04 19.67 9.11
CA LEU A 736 -36.50 19.64 9.10
C LEU A 736 -36.95 18.26 8.69
N ALA A 737 -37.70 17.57 9.55
CA ALA A 737 -38.28 16.26 9.26
C ALA A 737 -39.80 16.31 9.45
N PHE A 738 -40.53 15.89 8.42
CA PHE A 738 -41.98 15.77 8.40
C PHE A 738 -42.41 14.34 8.05
N GLN A 739 -43.00 13.64 9.00
CA GLN A 739 -43.39 12.23 8.90
C GLN A 739 -44.84 12.04 9.38
N PRO A 740 -45.85 12.45 8.58
CA PRO A 740 -47.25 12.30 8.95
C PRO A 740 -47.69 10.83 8.90
N ARG A 741 -48.44 10.39 9.91
CA ARG A 741 -49.08 9.07 9.94
C ARG A 741 -50.51 9.18 9.41
N LEU A 742 -50.65 9.35 8.10
CA LEU A 742 -51.96 9.54 7.46
C LEU A 742 -52.83 8.27 7.54
N ALA A 743 -52.29 7.11 7.18
CA ALA A 743 -53.01 5.84 7.27
C ALA A 743 -52.04 4.68 7.52
N ASP A 744 -52.52 3.52 7.97
CA ASP A 744 -51.65 2.35 8.23
C ASP A 744 -51.13 1.68 6.95
N TRP A 745 -51.71 2.07 5.81
CA TRP A 745 -51.40 1.65 4.46
C TRP A 745 -50.64 2.71 3.64
N ALA A 746 -50.43 3.93 4.16
CA ALA A 746 -49.67 4.99 3.48
C ALA A 746 -48.73 5.71 4.46
N SER A 747 -47.45 5.73 4.14
CA SER A 747 -46.44 6.47 4.90
C SER A 747 -45.73 7.50 4.02
N THR A 748 -45.63 8.72 4.53
CA THR A 748 -44.87 9.80 3.89
C THR A 748 -43.76 10.24 4.84
N SER A 749 -42.57 10.49 4.30
CA SER A 749 -41.47 11.11 5.05
C SER A 749 -40.75 12.12 4.16
N VAL A 750 -40.66 13.36 4.63
CA VAL A 750 -39.86 14.41 4.03
C VAL A 750 -38.79 14.80 5.03
N GLN A 751 -37.54 14.85 4.61
CA GLN A 751 -36.41 15.29 5.41
C GLN A 751 -35.57 16.26 4.60
N MET A 752 -35.28 17.42 5.18
CA MET A 752 -34.30 18.37 4.68
C MET A 752 -33.22 18.55 5.74
N THR A 753 -31.96 18.53 5.32
CA THR A 753 -30.82 18.82 6.19
C THR A 753 -29.91 19.80 5.48
N THR A 754 -29.58 20.89 6.13
CA THR A 754 -28.68 21.91 5.60
C THR A 754 -27.46 22.04 6.49
N ILE A 755 -26.32 22.31 5.87
CA ILE A 755 -25.04 22.51 6.51
C ILE A 755 -24.41 23.73 5.84
N TYR A 756 -24.04 24.70 6.65
CA TYR A 756 -23.24 25.85 6.24
C TYR A 756 -21.97 25.85 7.06
N TYR A 757 -20.86 26.10 6.41
CA TYR A 757 -19.55 26.27 7.00
C TYR A 757 -18.89 27.51 6.41
N SER A 758 -18.30 28.32 7.27
CA SER A 758 -17.48 29.46 6.89
C SER A 758 -16.20 29.42 7.69
N GLU A 759 -15.09 29.70 7.02
CA GLU A 759 -13.75 29.78 7.62
C GLU A 759 -13.04 31.03 7.14
N ARG A 760 -12.33 31.66 8.06
CA ARG A 760 -11.56 32.89 7.87
C ARG A 760 -10.24 32.76 8.60
N ASN A 761 -9.21 33.40 8.07
CA ASN A 761 -7.87 33.41 8.66
C ASN A 761 -7.28 34.83 8.49
N SER A 762 -6.46 35.27 9.45
CA SER A 762 -5.76 36.56 9.38
C SER A 762 -4.87 36.71 8.14
N ASP A 763 -4.35 35.61 7.60
CA ASP A 763 -3.53 35.60 6.37
C ASP A 763 -4.37 35.64 5.08
N LEU A 764 -5.69 35.47 5.17
CA LEU A 764 -6.58 35.47 4.01
C LEU A 764 -7.06 36.88 3.68
N ILE A 765 -6.15 37.71 3.17
CA ILE A 765 -6.44 39.07 2.71
C ILE A 765 -6.27 39.13 1.20
N GLY A 766 -7.20 39.81 0.54
CA GLY A 766 -7.17 40.06 -0.90
C GLY A 766 -7.49 41.51 -1.21
N THR A 767 -7.35 41.86 -2.49
CA THR A 767 -7.69 43.20 -2.99
C THR A 767 -9.02 43.14 -3.72
N ARG A 768 -9.98 43.98 -3.32
CA ARG A 768 -11.20 44.22 -4.07
C ARG A 768 -11.00 45.48 -4.93
N HIS A 769 -11.03 45.30 -6.24
CA HIS A 769 -10.96 46.41 -7.19
C HIS A 769 -12.34 47.02 -7.38
N THR A 770 -12.48 48.29 -7.01
CA THR A 770 -13.66 49.10 -7.25
C THR A 770 -13.31 50.13 -8.34
N PRO A 771 -14.24 50.58 -9.20
CA PRO A 771 -13.88 51.56 -10.23
C PRO A 771 -13.30 52.85 -9.63
N GLY A 772 -11.98 53.04 -9.77
CA GLY A 772 -11.24 54.19 -9.24
C GLY A 772 -10.49 53.97 -7.92
N ASP A 773 -10.62 52.82 -7.25
CA ASP A 773 -9.92 52.52 -5.98
C ASP A 773 -9.74 51.02 -5.72
N THR A 774 -8.64 50.62 -5.09
CA THR A 774 -8.36 49.22 -4.70
C THR A 774 -8.30 49.13 -3.19
N ALA A 775 -9.30 48.49 -2.58
CA ALA A 775 -9.37 48.31 -1.13
C ALA A 775 -8.97 46.88 -0.75
N LEU A 776 -8.29 46.72 0.38
CA LEU A 776 -8.02 45.41 0.96
C LEU A 776 -9.29 44.86 1.66
N VAL A 777 -9.53 43.56 1.54
CA VAL A 777 -10.68 42.86 2.12
C VAL A 777 -10.26 41.51 2.68
N LEU A 778 -10.83 41.16 3.84
CA LEU A 778 -10.73 39.82 4.41
C LEU A 778 -11.54 38.82 3.58
N LEU A 779 -10.85 37.85 3.02
CA LEU A 779 -11.42 36.75 2.26
C LEU A 779 -11.95 35.67 3.21
N ARG A 780 -12.81 34.80 2.69
CA ARG A 780 -13.31 33.63 3.43
C ARG A 780 -13.50 32.43 2.53
N ASN A 781 -13.43 31.24 3.12
CA ASN A 781 -13.92 30.02 2.50
C ASN A 781 -15.35 29.77 2.96
N LEU A 782 -16.25 29.43 2.03
CA LEU A 782 -17.65 29.11 2.34
C LEU A 782 -18.02 27.77 1.70
N ASP A 783 -18.68 26.92 2.48
CA ASP A 783 -19.33 25.71 2.00
C ASP A 783 -20.81 25.74 2.39
N GLY A 784 -21.69 25.64 1.39
CA GLY A 784 -23.13 25.54 1.58
C GLY A 784 -23.62 24.20 1.06
N GLN A 785 -24.33 23.43 1.89
CA GLN A 785 -24.89 22.14 1.51
C GLN A 785 -26.36 22.05 1.92
N ARG A 786 -27.21 21.55 1.01
CA ARG A 786 -28.57 21.09 1.32
C ARG A 786 -28.77 19.68 0.79
N ASN A 787 -29.26 18.79 1.65
CA ASN A 787 -29.75 17.47 1.29
C ASN A 787 -31.25 17.40 1.53
N PHE A 788 -32.00 16.93 0.54
CA PHE A 788 -33.44 16.76 0.61
C PHE A 788 -33.80 15.31 0.28
N THR A 789 -34.71 14.71 1.04
CA THR A 789 -35.22 13.37 0.79
C THR A 789 -36.70 13.33 1.04
N ALA A 790 -37.47 12.99 0.01
CA ALA A 790 -38.90 12.74 0.10
C ALA A 790 -39.17 11.28 -0.25
N ALA A 791 -39.79 10.54 0.66
CA ALA A 791 -40.21 9.17 0.42
C ALA A 791 -41.71 9.02 0.67
N PHE A 792 -42.36 8.31 -0.24
CA PHE A 792 -43.76 7.93 -0.17
C PHE A 792 -43.84 6.42 -0.35
N SER A 793 -44.57 5.75 0.55
CA SER A 793 -44.83 4.32 0.45
C SER A 793 -46.32 4.06 0.59
N LEU A 794 -46.86 3.33 -0.37
CA LEU A 794 -48.25 2.86 -0.38
C LEU A 794 -48.24 1.34 -0.27
N ASP A 795 -49.00 0.77 0.67
CA ASP A 795 -49.23 -0.67 0.85
C ASP A 795 -50.68 -1.00 0.48
N PRO A 796 -50.95 -1.37 -0.79
CA PRO A 796 -52.30 -1.64 -1.26
C PRO A 796 -52.94 -2.86 -0.55
N GLY A 797 -52.12 -3.80 -0.07
CA GLY A 797 -52.61 -4.98 0.66
C GLY A 797 -53.19 -4.63 2.02
N ARG A 798 -52.58 -3.67 2.74
CA ARG A 798 -53.15 -3.12 3.98
C ARG A 798 -54.41 -2.30 3.70
N MET A 799 -54.41 -1.50 2.63
CA MET A 799 -55.55 -0.68 2.22
C MET A 799 -56.80 -1.53 1.93
N GLY A 800 -56.62 -2.65 1.21
CA GLY A 800 -57.70 -3.58 0.91
C GLY A 800 -58.29 -4.27 2.15
N ARG A 801 -57.48 -4.52 3.19
CA ARG A 801 -57.94 -5.11 4.47
C ARG A 801 -58.74 -4.13 5.31
N THR A 802 -58.43 -2.83 5.24
CA THR A 802 -59.18 -1.77 5.95
C THR A 802 -60.55 -1.47 5.33
N GLY A 803 -60.76 -1.75 4.04
CA GLY A 803 -62.03 -1.53 3.31
C GLY A 803 -63.06 -2.67 3.38
N GLY A 804 -62.85 -3.67 4.24
CA GLY A 804 -63.70 -4.87 4.37
C GLY A 804 -63.33 -6.01 3.41
N ALA A 805 -63.75 -7.24 3.75
CA ALA A 805 -63.31 -8.48 3.10
C ALA A 805 -63.55 -8.57 1.58
N ARG A 806 -64.51 -7.80 1.03
CA ARG A 806 -64.79 -7.75 -0.43
C ARG A 806 -63.82 -6.84 -1.20
N ALA A 807 -63.19 -5.85 -0.55
CA ALA A 807 -62.20 -4.97 -1.18
C ALA A 807 -60.76 -5.53 -1.09
N ALA A 808 -60.54 -6.56 -0.27
CA ALA A 808 -59.23 -7.17 0.00
C ALA A 808 -58.70 -8.12 -1.09
N GLY A 809 -59.34 -8.21 -2.26
CA GLY A 809 -59.01 -9.16 -3.34
C GLY A 809 -57.61 -8.98 -3.95
N TRP A 810 -57.53 -8.60 -5.22
CA TRP A 810 -56.26 -8.52 -5.96
C TRP A 810 -55.22 -7.56 -5.33
N TRP A 811 -55.66 -6.57 -4.54
CA TRP A 811 -54.80 -5.60 -3.87
C TRP A 811 -53.82 -6.22 -2.86
N THR A 812 -54.17 -7.35 -2.24
CA THR A 812 -53.26 -8.07 -1.32
C THR A 812 -52.09 -8.77 -2.02
N HIS A 813 -52.18 -8.89 -3.34
CA HIS A 813 -51.11 -9.40 -4.18
C HIS A 813 -50.11 -8.32 -4.59
N LEU A 814 -50.36 -7.03 -4.39
CA LEU A 814 -49.38 -6.00 -4.72
C LEU A 814 -48.36 -5.82 -3.59
N ASP A 815 -47.07 -5.79 -3.94
CA ASP A 815 -46.03 -5.32 -3.02
C ASP A 815 -46.17 -3.80 -2.78
N PRO A 816 -45.69 -3.27 -1.65
CA PRO A 816 -45.72 -1.84 -1.40
C PRO A 816 -45.02 -1.05 -2.51
N LEU A 817 -45.73 -0.07 -3.09
CA LEU A 817 -45.17 0.90 -4.03
C LEU A 817 -44.40 1.94 -3.21
N ARG A 818 -43.08 2.02 -3.43
CA ARG A 818 -42.22 3.01 -2.78
C ARG A 818 -41.62 3.94 -3.82
N VAL A 819 -41.86 5.23 -3.63
CA VAL A 819 -41.24 6.31 -4.40
C VAL A 819 -40.30 7.06 -3.47
N THR A 820 -39.06 7.29 -3.88
CA THR A 820 -38.07 8.04 -3.12
C THR A 820 -37.38 9.02 -4.05
N TYR A 821 -37.50 10.31 -3.74
CA TYR A 821 -36.76 11.38 -4.37
C TYR A 821 -35.68 11.86 -3.41
N THR A 822 -34.45 11.95 -3.89
CA THR A 822 -33.31 12.51 -3.15
C THR A 822 -32.71 13.63 -3.97
N GLY A 823 -32.78 14.85 -3.46
CA GLY A 823 -32.15 16.04 -4.03
C GLY A 823 -30.95 16.46 -3.17
N GLY A 824 -29.98 17.13 -3.76
CA GLY A 824 -28.88 17.73 -3.02
C GLY A 824 -28.19 18.81 -3.82
N ILE A 825 -27.74 19.85 -3.12
CA ILE A 825 -26.93 20.93 -3.70
C ILE A 825 -25.77 21.21 -2.75
N THR A 826 -24.57 21.38 -3.32
CA THR A 826 -23.36 21.77 -2.61
C THR A 826 -22.68 22.89 -3.37
N SER A 827 -22.34 23.98 -2.69
CA SER A 827 -21.62 25.11 -3.23
C SER A 827 -20.36 25.40 -2.42
N ARG A 828 -19.30 25.84 -3.10
CA ARG A 828 -18.03 26.23 -2.48
C ARG A 828 -17.49 27.54 -3.04
N PHE A 829 -17.10 28.43 -2.14
CA PHE A 829 -16.35 29.65 -2.42
C PHE A 829 -14.99 29.53 -1.75
N ASN A 830 -13.91 29.83 -2.48
CA ASN A 830 -12.53 29.59 -2.04
C ASN A 830 -11.77 30.90 -2.06
N ARG A 831 -11.47 31.44 -0.87
CA ARG A 831 -10.80 32.72 -0.69
C ARG A 831 -11.50 33.88 -1.41
N ASP A 832 -12.82 33.92 -1.30
CA ASP A 832 -13.64 34.94 -1.96
C ASP A 832 -14.04 36.04 -0.96
N ALA A 833 -14.20 37.27 -1.48
CA ALA A 833 -14.61 38.43 -0.72
C ALA A 833 -16.14 38.49 -0.58
N VAL A 834 -16.75 37.43 -0.09
CA VAL A 834 -18.22 37.24 -0.08
C VAL A 834 -18.83 37.34 1.32
N GLU A 835 -20.06 37.84 1.41
CA GLU A 835 -20.87 37.85 2.62
C GLU A 835 -22.17 37.10 2.36
N PRO A 836 -22.33 35.87 2.89
CA PRO A 836 -23.51 35.07 2.62
C PRO A 836 -24.75 35.64 3.32
N GLY A 837 -25.88 35.69 2.62
CA GLY A 837 -27.17 36.00 3.23
C GLY A 837 -27.71 34.85 4.08
N THR A 838 -28.67 35.13 4.95
CA THR A 838 -29.27 34.14 5.86
C THR A 838 -29.93 32.96 5.14
N LEU A 839 -30.45 33.17 3.93
CA LEU A 839 -31.03 32.08 3.12
C LEU A 839 -29.97 31.07 2.66
N TYR A 840 -28.74 31.52 2.37
CA TYR A 840 -27.62 30.64 2.06
C TYR A 840 -27.14 29.92 3.34
N GLU A 841 -26.97 30.65 4.45
CA GLU A 841 -26.53 30.09 5.74
C GLU A 841 -27.50 29.01 6.26
N LEU A 842 -28.82 29.21 6.10
CA LEU A 842 -29.84 28.23 6.49
C LEU A 842 -30.06 27.15 5.42
N GLY A 843 -29.47 27.31 4.22
CA GLY A 843 -29.62 26.43 3.06
C GLY A 843 -31.02 26.45 2.44
N TRP A 844 -31.80 27.52 2.63
CA TRP A 844 -33.14 27.72 2.07
C TRP A 844 -33.14 28.47 0.73
N GLY A 845 -31.98 28.95 0.28
CA GLY A 845 -31.80 29.60 -1.03
C GLY A 845 -32.11 28.70 -2.24
N SER A 846 -32.37 29.34 -3.38
CA SER A 846 -32.50 28.72 -4.70
C SER A 846 -31.15 28.22 -5.24
N ARG A 847 -31.14 27.55 -6.39
CA ARG A 847 -29.90 27.15 -7.06
C ARG A 847 -28.98 28.34 -7.34
N ASP A 848 -29.57 29.48 -7.75
CA ASP A 848 -28.81 30.68 -8.08
C ASP A 848 -28.20 31.32 -6.84
N ASP A 849 -28.88 31.27 -5.70
CA ASP A 849 -28.32 31.74 -4.41
C ASP A 849 -27.12 30.89 -3.95
N PHE A 850 -27.05 29.62 -4.40
CA PHE A 850 -25.89 28.77 -4.17
C PHE A 850 -24.80 28.96 -5.22
N LEU A 851 -25.14 29.41 -6.43
CA LEU A 851 -24.18 29.66 -7.50
C LEU A 851 -23.51 31.03 -7.36
N LEU A 852 -24.25 32.05 -6.93
CA LEU A 852 -23.82 33.45 -6.91
C LEU A 852 -24.07 34.06 -5.53
N ILE A 853 -23.04 34.69 -4.95
CA ILE A 853 -23.17 35.56 -3.77
C ILE A 853 -22.69 36.94 -4.17
N GLY A 854 -23.62 37.90 -4.30
CA GLY A 854 -23.30 39.21 -4.86
C GLY A 854 -22.93 39.11 -6.34
N ALA A 855 -21.71 39.52 -6.70
CA ALA A 855 -21.18 39.40 -8.07
C ALA A 855 -20.24 38.20 -8.27
N ASP A 856 -19.94 37.45 -7.20
CA ASP A 856 -18.96 36.37 -7.22
C ASP A 856 -19.63 35.02 -7.43
N SER A 857 -19.03 34.16 -8.25
CA SER A 857 -19.53 32.82 -8.54
C SER A 857 -18.82 31.75 -7.71
N ALA A 858 -19.57 30.74 -7.27
CA ALA A 858 -19.03 29.59 -6.58
C ALA A 858 -17.94 28.91 -7.43
N SER A 859 -16.80 28.60 -6.80
CA SER A 859 -15.70 27.85 -7.42
C SER A 859 -16.15 26.45 -7.89
N THR A 860 -17.03 25.82 -7.12
CA THR A 860 -17.71 24.58 -7.51
C THR A 860 -19.15 24.59 -7.04
N LEU A 861 -20.09 24.20 -7.91
CA LEU A 861 -21.47 23.89 -7.57
C LEU A 861 -21.78 22.46 -8.02
N SER A 862 -22.26 21.62 -7.12
CA SER A 862 -22.74 20.28 -7.49
C SER A 862 -24.19 20.09 -7.07
N GLU A 863 -25.01 19.68 -8.02
CA GLU A 863 -26.42 19.36 -7.85
C GLU A 863 -26.62 17.88 -8.15
N ARG A 864 -27.40 17.21 -7.30
CA ARG A 864 -27.73 15.79 -7.42
C ARG A 864 -29.22 15.60 -7.29
N ASP A 865 -29.80 14.94 -8.28
CA ASP A 865 -31.17 14.47 -8.27
C ASP A 865 -31.23 12.97 -8.47
N ARG A 866 -31.95 12.27 -7.60
CA ARG A 866 -32.20 10.84 -7.73
C ARG A 866 -33.66 10.50 -7.49
N VAL A 867 -34.28 9.81 -8.44
CA VAL A 867 -35.63 9.25 -8.32
C VAL A 867 -35.52 7.73 -8.31
N GLN A 868 -36.09 7.11 -7.28
CA GLN A 868 -36.22 5.66 -7.16
C GLN A 868 -37.68 5.29 -7.03
N ILE A 869 -38.15 4.38 -7.86
CA ILE A 869 -39.49 3.81 -7.77
C ILE A 869 -39.32 2.29 -7.67
N ARG A 870 -39.94 1.67 -6.66
CA ARG A 870 -39.92 0.22 -6.46
C ARG A 870 -41.33 -0.28 -6.23
N GLY A 871 -41.65 -1.42 -6.82
CA GLY A 871 -42.92 -2.09 -6.63
C GLY A 871 -42.83 -3.55 -7.02
N GLY A 872 -43.95 -4.25 -7.00
CA GLY A 872 -44.01 -5.64 -7.39
C GLY A 872 -45.39 -6.25 -7.18
N VAL A 873 -45.52 -7.51 -7.55
CA VAL A 873 -46.72 -8.33 -7.39
C VAL A 873 -46.34 -9.73 -6.92
N ARG A 874 -47.08 -10.26 -5.95
CA ARG A 874 -47.03 -11.61 -5.43
C ARG A 874 -48.19 -12.41 -6.02
N LEU A 875 -47.90 -13.27 -6.98
CA LEU A 875 -48.88 -14.15 -7.61
C LEU A 875 -49.10 -15.41 -6.74
N PRO A 876 -50.20 -16.15 -6.92
CA PRO A 876 -50.42 -17.45 -6.29
C PRO A 876 -49.25 -18.42 -6.53
N GLY A 877 -49.02 -19.35 -5.59
CA GLY A 877 -47.92 -20.32 -5.69
C GLY A 877 -46.54 -19.71 -5.42
N SER A 878 -46.42 -18.83 -4.41
CA SER A 878 -45.16 -18.29 -3.91
C SER A 878 -44.28 -17.58 -4.97
N THR A 879 -44.93 -17.05 -6.02
CA THR A 879 -44.28 -16.31 -7.11
C THR A 879 -44.29 -14.81 -6.82
N THR A 880 -43.15 -14.13 -6.91
CA THR A 880 -43.03 -12.68 -6.73
C THR A 880 -42.30 -12.05 -7.90
N ILE A 881 -42.89 -11.03 -8.51
CA ILE A 881 -42.29 -10.23 -9.57
C ILE A 881 -42.07 -8.82 -9.00
N ARG A 882 -40.83 -8.34 -9.01
CA ARG A 882 -40.46 -6.99 -8.56
C ARG A 882 -39.97 -6.16 -9.73
N THR A 883 -40.24 -4.88 -9.66
CA THR A 883 -39.77 -3.88 -10.62
C THR A 883 -39.15 -2.70 -9.89
N ALA A 884 -38.08 -2.15 -10.47
CA ALA A 884 -37.47 -0.92 -10.01
C ALA A 884 -37.14 0.02 -11.18
N TYR A 885 -37.26 1.31 -10.92
CA TYR A 885 -36.78 2.41 -11.75
C TYR A 885 -35.82 3.24 -10.91
N ASP A 886 -34.63 3.51 -11.45
CA ASP A 886 -33.64 4.40 -10.83
C ASP A 886 -33.15 5.39 -11.88
N ARG A 887 -33.23 6.69 -11.58
CA ARG A 887 -32.60 7.75 -12.36
C ARG A 887 -31.80 8.62 -11.41
N SER A 888 -30.52 8.83 -11.70
CA SER A 888 -29.63 9.74 -10.99
C SER A 888 -29.02 10.72 -11.98
N LEU A 889 -29.15 12.00 -11.72
CA LEU A 889 -28.51 13.08 -12.46
C LEU A 889 -27.59 13.82 -11.49
N ASN A 890 -26.31 13.94 -11.83
CA ASN A 890 -25.36 14.77 -11.10
C ASN A 890 -24.82 15.82 -12.07
N GLN A 891 -25.01 17.08 -11.73
CA GLN A 891 -24.45 18.22 -12.47
C GLN A 891 -23.41 18.87 -11.58
N THR A 892 -22.21 19.06 -12.10
CA THR A 892 -21.13 19.78 -11.40
C THR A 892 -20.66 20.90 -12.30
N LEU A 893 -20.82 22.14 -11.83
CA LEU A 893 -20.18 23.31 -12.40
C LEU A 893 -18.86 23.53 -11.66
N ASP A 894 -17.77 23.65 -12.39
CA ASP A 894 -16.44 23.93 -11.86
C ASP A 894 -15.80 24.98 -12.74
N THR A 895 -15.12 25.95 -12.14
CA THR A 895 -14.31 26.96 -12.84
C THR A 895 -13.40 26.41 -13.94
N ARG A 896 -12.98 25.14 -13.86
CA ARG A 896 -12.14 24.49 -14.87
C ARG A 896 -12.94 23.77 -15.95
N SER A 897 -13.99 23.03 -15.57
CA SER A 897 -14.75 22.18 -16.49
C SER A 897 -16.05 21.71 -15.88
N ASP A 898 -17.15 22.03 -16.56
CA ASP A 898 -18.46 21.52 -16.21
C ASP A 898 -18.59 20.04 -16.54
N ARG A 899 -19.42 19.34 -15.76
CA ARG A 899 -19.67 17.91 -15.92
C ARG A 899 -21.12 17.58 -15.64
N GLU A 900 -21.74 16.86 -16.56
CA GLU A 900 -23.04 16.23 -16.34
C GLU A 900 -22.92 14.71 -16.37
N ALA A 901 -23.50 14.04 -15.38
CA ALA A 901 -23.52 12.58 -15.28
C ALA A 901 -24.95 12.09 -15.09
N LEU A 902 -25.51 11.45 -16.12
CA LEU A 902 -26.84 10.85 -16.09
C LEU A 902 -26.72 9.32 -16.04
N GLN A 903 -27.22 8.73 -14.96
CA GLN A 903 -27.37 7.28 -14.83
C GLN A 903 -28.84 6.92 -14.77
N ARG A 904 -29.25 5.91 -15.54
CA ARG A 904 -30.62 5.38 -15.53
C ARG A 904 -30.60 3.86 -15.54
N VAL A 905 -31.32 3.25 -14.61
CA VAL A 905 -31.57 1.80 -14.57
C VAL A 905 -33.05 1.57 -14.81
N TRP A 906 -33.39 1.17 -16.03
CA TRP A 906 -34.76 0.83 -16.42
C TRP A 906 -34.79 0.07 -17.76
N PRO A 907 -35.55 -1.03 -17.86
CA PRO A 907 -36.26 -1.69 -16.77
C PRO A 907 -35.30 -2.48 -15.85
N ASP A 908 -35.62 -2.56 -14.55
CA ASP A 908 -35.05 -3.52 -13.61
C ASP A 908 -36.19 -4.42 -13.14
N LEU A 909 -36.21 -5.66 -13.61
CA LEU A 909 -37.27 -6.64 -13.37
C LEU A 909 -36.66 -7.90 -12.78
N THR A 910 -37.23 -8.40 -11.68
CA THR A 910 -36.82 -9.66 -11.06
C THR A 910 -38.03 -10.50 -10.70
N GLY A 911 -38.13 -11.71 -11.23
CA GLY A 911 -39.14 -12.70 -10.91
C GLY A 911 -38.54 -13.85 -10.12
N THR A 912 -39.18 -14.24 -9.02
CA THR A 912 -38.75 -15.38 -8.20
C THR A 912 -39.95 -16.23 -7.82
N VAL A 913 -39.87 -17.54 -8.02
CA VAL A 913 -40.82 -18.54 -7.54
C VAL A 913 -40.16 -19.29 -6.39
N ALA A 914 -40.66 -19.13 -5.18
CA ALA A 914 -40.22 -19.90 -4.03
C ALA A 914 -41.09 -21.16 -3.89
N ASP A 915 -40.53 -22.26 -3.38
CA ASP A 915 -41.27 -23.50 -3.05
C ASP A 915 -42.25 -23.96 -4.15
N LEU A 916 -41.74 -24.08 -5.38
CA LEU A 916 -42.53 -24.46 -6.56
C LEU A 916 -43.27 -25.78 -6.30
N PRO A 917 -44.61 -25.85 -6.47
CA PRO A 917 -45.38 -27.05 -6.18
C PRO A 917 -44.99 -28.16 -7.15
N LEU A 918 -44.40 -29.23 -6.61
CA LEU A 918 -43.92 -30.35 -7.40
C LEU A 918 -45.01 -31.44 -7.53
N PRO A 919 -45.16 -32.04 -8.72
CA PRO A 919 -45.98 -33.24 -8.89
C PRO A 919 -45.59 -34.36 -7.91
N SER A 920 -46.56 -35.20 -7.52
CA SER A 920 -46.38 -36.26 -6.51
C SER A 920 -45.22 -37.22 -6.79
N PHE A 921 -44.86 -37.42 -8.07
CA PHE A 921 -43.73 -38.26 -8.46
C PHE A 921 -42.35 -37.65 -8.13
N PHE A 922 -42.24 -36.31 -7.97
CA PHE A 922 -41.00 -35.63 -7.55
C PHE A 922 -40.96 -35.34 -6.03
N ALA A 923 -42.10 -35.39 -5.35
CA ALA A 923 -42.23 -35.10 -3.93
C ALA A 923 -41.45 -36.08 -3.02
N SER A 924 -41.12 -37.27 -3.51
CA SER A 924 -40.27 -38.24 -2.80
C SER A 924 -38.78 -37.88 -2.80
N ALA A 925 -38.34 -37.00 -3.71
CA ALA A 925 -36.93 -36.68 -3.91
C ALA A 925 -36.59 -35.22 -3.55
N ILE A 926 -37.48 -34.28 -3.84
CA ILE A 926 -37.24 -32.84 -3.68
C ILE A 926 -38.17 -32.28 -2.61
N THR A 927 -37.60 -31.61 -1.60
CA THR A 927 -38.36 -30.94 -0.53
C THR A 927 -38.73 -29.51 -0.89
N ARG A 928 -37.82 -28.77 -1.53
CA ARG A 928 -38.03 -27.38 -1.95
C ARG A 928 -37.29 -27.10 -3.25
N LEU A 929 -37.94 -26.38 -4.15
CA LEU A 929 -37.36 -25.85 -5.39
C LEU A 929 -37.73 -24.38 -5.50
N SER A 930 -36.74 -23.52 -5.63
CA SER A 930 -36.90 -22.10 -5.92
C SER A 930 -36.18 -21.74 -7.20
N LEU A 931 -36.80 -20.89 -8.02
CA LEU A 931 -36.26 -20.41 -9.30
C LEU A 931 -36.40 -18.90 -9.34
N GLY A 932 -35.42 -18.22 -9.93
CA GLY A 932 -35.50 -16.78 -10.15
C GLY A 932 -34.75 -16.35 -11.38
N SER A 933 -35.30 -15.36 -12.08
CA SER A 933 -34.68 -14.74 -13.25
C SER A 933 -35.05 -13.26 -13.31
N GLY A 934 -34.30 -12.47 -14.06
CA GLY A 934 -34.60 -11.05 -14.22
C GLY A 934 -34.01 -10.44 -15.47
N TYR A 935 -34.25 -9.15 -15.65
CA TYR A 935 -33.64 -8.34 -16.69
C TYR A 935 -33.38 -6.95 -16.15
N ARG A 936 -32.15 -6.48 -16.31
CA ARG A 936 -31.70 -5.15 -15.89
C ARG A 936 -31.01 -4.45 -17.05
N ARG A 937 -31.46 -3.24 -17.38
CA ARG A 937 -30.80 -2.34 -18.34
C ARG A 937 -30.28 -1.10 -17.61
N GLU A 938 -29.02 -0.74 -17.83
CA GLU A 938 -28.34 0.39 -17.23
C GLU A 938 -27.67 1.26 -18.30
N THR A 939 -28.04 2.53 -18.36
CA THR A 939 -27.44 3.53 -19.25
C THR A 939 -26.71 4.59 -18.44
N ARG A 940 -25.51 4.99 -18.87
CA ARG A 940 -24.69 6.03 -18.27
C ARG A 940 -24.20 7.00 -19.36
N GLY A 941 -24.56 8.27 -19.23
CA GLY A 941 -24.01 9.37 -20.02
C GLY A 941 -23.09 10.24 -19.15
N LEU A 942 -21.98 10.69 -19.73
CA LEU A 942 -21.02 11.60 -19.12
C LEU A 942 -20.63 12.65 -20.15
N ASP A 943 -21.01 13.90 -19.89
CA ASP A 943 -20.72 15.03 -20.77
C ASP A 943 -19.73 15.95 -20.03
N PHE A 944 -18.67 16.37 -20.73
CA PHE A 944 -17.61 17.24 -20.19
C PHE A 944 -17.49 18.56 -20.95
N GLY A 945 -17.24 19.64 -20.21
CA GLY A 945 -16.95 20.98 -20.73
C GLY A 945 -18.19 21.85 -20.96
N ALA A 946 -17.97 23.16 -21.06
CA ALA A 946 -19.00 24.12 -21.42
C ALA A 946 -19.48 23.86 -22.86
N GLY A 947 -20.68 23.32 -23.02
CA GLY A 947 -21.27 23.02 -24.34
C GLY A 947 -20.90 21.64 -24.92
N ASN A 948 -20.68 20.62 -24.08
CA ASN A 948 -20.51 19.21 -24.47
C ASN A 948 -19.33 18.95 -25.43
N GLN A 949 -18.09 19.18 -24.97
CA GLN A 949 -16.89 18.96 -25.78
C GLN A 949 -16.47 17.48 -25.85
N GLN A 950 -16.81 16.68 -24.84
CA GLN A 950 -16.59 15.23 -24.84
C GLN A 950 -17.79 14.52 -24.23
N ASP A 951 -18.42 13.67 -25.04
CA ASP A 951 -19.54 12.83 -24.61
C ASP A 951 -19.07 11.38 -24.51
N ARG A 952 -19.43 10.73 -23.42
CA ARG A 952 -19.21 9.29 -23.22
C ARG A 952 -20.52 8.63 -22.87
N PHE A 953 -20.88 7.62 -23.64
CA PHE A 953 -22.11 6.88 -23.44
C PHE A 953 -21.81 5.41 -23.17
N ARG A 954 -22.55 4.80 -22.26
CA ARG A 954 -22.41 3.39 -21.91
C ARG A 954 -23.78 2.78 -21.64
N GLU A 955 -24.05 1.64 -22.25
CA GLU A 955 -25.26 0.86 -22.05
C GLU A 955 -24.89 -0.59 -21.72
N ASP A 956 -25.37 -1.10 -20.59
CA ASP A 956 -25.17 -2.47 -20.15
C ASP A 956 -26.52 -3.14 -19.85
N HIS A 957 -26.63 -4.40 -20.24
CA HIS A 957 -27.76 -5.28 -20.00
C HIS A 957 -27.30 -6.47 -19.16
N ALA A 958 -28.19 -6.98 -18.31
CA ALA A 958 -27.92 -8.18 -17.54
C ALA A 958 -29.17 -9.01 -17.24
N VAL A 959 -29.02 -10.32 -17.33
CA VAL A 959 -30.03 -11.32 -16.96
C VAL A 959 -29.49 -12.13 -15.78
N PRO A 960 -29.87 -11.80 -14.52
CA PRO A 960 -29.56 -12.64 -13.38
C PRO A 960 -30.41 -13.92 -13.41
N LEU A 961 -29.81 -15.04 -13.03
CA LEU A 961 -30.42 -16.36 -12.91
C LEU A 961 -30.15 -16.90 -11.51
N SER A 962 -31.13 -17.56 -10.90
CA SER A 962 -30.98 -18.21 -9.60
C SER A 962 -31.82 -19.47 -9.52
N LEU A 963 -31.28 -20.50 -8.88
CA LEU A 963 -31.98 -21.75 -8.58
C LEU A 963 -31.54 -22.24 -7.20
N GLY A 964 -32.50 -22.55 -6.34
CA GLY A 964 -32.27 -23.18 -5.04
C GLY A 964 -33.03 -24.50 -4.98
N LEU A 965 -32.36 -25.58 -4.60
CA LEU A 965 -32.92 -26.92 -4.58
C LEU A 965 -32.55 -27.60 -3.26
N SER A 966 -33.53 -28.15 -2.54
CA SER A 966 -33.32 -28.94 -1.33
C SER A 966 -33.91 -30.33 -1.52
N LEU A 967 -33.11 -31.38 -1.38
CA LEU A 967 -33.54 -32.77 -1.52
C LEU A 967 -33.89 -33.39 -0.16
N VAL A 968 -34.72 -34.43 -0.17
CA VAL A 968 -35.10 -35.20 1.04
C VAL A 968 -33.87 -35.85 1.69
N SER A 969 -32.83 -36.12 0.91
CA SER A 969 -31.54 -36.67 1.35
C SER A 969 -30.65 -35.71 2.15
N GLY A 970 -31.07 -34.46 2.38
CA GLY A 970 -30.26 -33.44 3.06
C GLY A 970 -29.25 -32.73 2.17
N VAL A 971 -29.37 -32.89 0.84
CA VAL A 971 -28.58 -32.17 -0.16
C VAL A 971 -29.24 -30.80 -0.44
N VAL A 972 -28.46 -29.73 -0.39
CA VAL A 972 -28.87 -28.38 -0.76
C VAL A 972 -27.99 -27.91 -1.92
N VAL A 973 -28.61 -27.49 -3.02
CA VAL A 973 -27.94 -26.98 -4.22
C VAL A 973 -28.40 -25.55 -4.47
N ASP A 974 -27.45 -24.63 -4.57
CA ASP A 974 -27.66 -23.23 -4.91
C ASP A 974 -26.89 -22.89 -6.18
N TYR A 975 -27.60 -22.42 -7.19
CA TYR A 975 -27.03 -21.93 -8.45
C TYR A 975 -27.34 -20.45 -8.61
N ARG A 976 -26.35 -19.66 -9.01
CA ARG A 976 -26.48 -18.26 -9.39
C ARG A 976 -25.72 -18.01 -10.68
N GLY A 977 -26.41 -17.46 -11.68
CA GLY A 977 -25.85 -17.04 -12.95
C GLY A 977 -26.13 -15.56 -13.21
N ARG A 978 -25.32 -14.93 -14.06
CA ARG A 978 -25.55 -13.60 -14.61
C ARG A 978 -24.98 -13.57 -16.02
N LEU A 979 -25.85 -13.38 -16.99
CA LEU A 979 -25.49 -13.13 -18.38
C LEU A 979 -25.47 -11.63 -18.62
N GLY A 980 -24.46 -11.09 -19.29
CA GLY A 980 -24.29 -9.65 -19.41
C GLY A 980 -23.71 -9.25 -20.76
N TRP A 981 -24.21 -8.17 -21.33
CA TRP A 981 -23.68 -7.58 -22.57
C TRP A 981 -23.86 -6.08 -22.55
N GLY A 982 -23.02 -5.34 -23.28
CA GLY A 982 -23.11 -3.89 -23.33
C GLY A 982 -22.20 -3.27 -24.37
N GLU A 983 -22.45 -2.00 -24.63
CA GLU A 983 -21.69 -1.18 -25.57
C GLU A 983 -21.31 0.14 -24.89
N SER A 984 -20.20 0.74 -25.31
CA SER A 984 -19.83 2.09 -24.89
C SER A 984 -19.15 2.86 -26.01
N LEU A 985 -19.51 4.13 -26.12
CA LEU A 985 -18.96 5.12 -27.03
C LEU A 985 -18.04 6.06 -26.24
N ASP A 986 -16.80 6.21 -26.70
CA ASP A 986 -15.86 7.20 -26.19
C ASP A 986 -15.18 7.96 -27.37
N PRO A 987 -14.49 9.10 -27.13
CA PRO A 987 -13.83 9.87 -28.20
C PRO A 987 -12.77 9.09 -28.99
N THR A 988 -12.34 7.94 -28.48
CA THR A 988 -11.29 7.09 -29.06
C THR A 988 -11.86 5.88 -29.82
N GLY A 989 -13.17 5.62 -29.79
CA GLY A 989 -13.84 4.54 -30.51
C GLY A 989 -14.94 3.80 -29.73
N ASP A 990 -15.56 2.82 -30.38
CA ASP A 990 -16.63 1.99 -29.79
C ASP A 990 -16.04 0.76 -29.10
N THR A 991 -16.60 0.41 -27.94
CA THR A 991 -16.24 -0.80 -27.20
C THR A 991 -17.48 -1.66 -26.98
N LYS A 992 -17.39 -2.95 -27.30
CA LYS A 992 -18.41 -3.95 -27.00
C LYS A 992 -17.92 -4.86 -25.88
N ARG A 993 -18.82 -5.27 -24.99
CA ARG A 993 -18.53 -6.12 -23.83
C ARG A 993 -19.55 -7.23 -23.71
N ARG A 994 -19.09 -8.42 -23.35
CA ARG A 994 -19.90 -9.56 -22.94
C ARG A 994 -19.28 -10.16 -21.68
N ARG A 995 -20.10 -10.41 -20.66
CA ARG A 995 -19.63 -11.01 -19.41
C ARG A 995 -20.67 -11.96 -18.85
N ASP A 996 -20.34 -13.23 -18.85
CA ASP A 996 -21.18 -14.32 -18.38
C ASP A 996 -20.54 -14.96 -17.17
N SER A 997 -21.31 -15.13 -16.08
CA SER A 997 -20.80 -15.71 -14.84
C SER A 997 -21.80 -16.70 -14.26
N HIS A 998 -21.31 -17.84 -13.83
CA HIS A 998 -22.10 -18.91 -13.26
C HIS A 998 -21.42 -19.44 -12.00
N SER A 999 -22.21 -19.75 -10.98
CA SER A 999 -21.75 -20.33 -9.73
C SER A 999 -22.76 -21.36 -9.25
N LEU A 1000 -22.27 -22.52 -8.83
CA LEU A 1000 -23.05 -23.62 -8.29
C LEU A 1000 -22.40 -24.03 -6.97
N THR A 1001 -23.18 -24.15 -5.90
CA THR A 1001 -22.75 -24.71 -4.62
C THR A 1001 -23.70 -25.84 -4.24
N ALA A 1002 -23.19 -27.05 -4.02
CA ALA A 1002 -23.95 -28.19 -3.55
C ALA A 1002 -23.38 -28.66 -2.21
N THR A 1003 -24.17 -28.63 -1.14
CA THR A 1003 -23.80 -29.09 0.19
C THR A 1003 -24.60 -30.34 0.55
N ILE A 1004 -23.93 -31.38 1.03
CA ILE A 1004 -24.53 -32.62 1.52
C ILE A 1004 -24.13 -32.80 2.97
N THR A 1005 -25.09 -33.06 3.85
CA THR A 1005 -24.83 -33.43 5.25
C THR A 1005 -25.29 -34.86 5.46
N THR A 1006 -24.35 -35.79 5.67
CA THR A 1006 -24.64 -37.22 5.82
C THR A 1006 -23.87 -37.84 6.98
N ARG A 1007 -24.26 -39.04 7.42
CA ARG A 1007 -23.47 -39.82 8.37
C ARG A 1007 -22.32 -40.48 7.63
N SER A 1008 -21.10 -40.41 8.19
CA SER A 1008 -19.90 -40.87 7.50
C SER A 1008 -19.97 -42.36 7.08
N PRO A 1009 -19.76 -42.69 5.78
CA PRO A 1009 -19.72 -44.07 5.31
C PRO A 1009 -18.42 -44.79 5.71
N VAL A 1010 -17.35 -44.04 6.04
CA VAL A 1010 -16.02 -44.58 6.34
C VAL A 1010 -15.92 -44.94 7.82
N ARG A 1011 -15.57 -46.20 8.14
CA ARG A 1011 -15.45 -46.70 9.54
C ARG A 1011 -14.49 -45.86 10.40
N ALA A 1012 -13.43 -45.30 9.83
CA ALA A 1012 -12.46 -44.45 10.54
C ALA A 1012 -13.08 -43.14 11.07
N PHE A 1013 -14.16 -42.65 10.48
CA PHE A 1013 -14.86 -41.42 10.86
C PHE A 1013 -16.21 -41.69 11.55
N ARG A 1014 -16.52 -42.94 11.93
CA ARG A 1014 -17.74 -43.33 12.66
C ARG A 1014 -17.61 -43.17 14.18
N VAL A 1015 -17.04 -42.08 14.66
CA VAL A 1015 -16.92 -41.83 16.11
C VAL A 1015 -18.05 -40.92 16.56
N ARG A 1016 -19.05 -41.50 17.24
CA ARG A 1016 -20.15 -40.83 18.00
C ARG A 1016 -20.85 -39.64 17.31
N GLY A 1017 -21.42 -39.87 16.14
CA GLY A 1017 -22.61 -39.12 15.69
C GLY A 1017 -22.41 -37.74 15.06
N ALA A 1018 -21.18 -37.27 14.86
CA ALA A 1018 -20.93 -36.03 14.12
C ALA A 1018 -21.23 -36.20 12.62
N PRO A 1019 -21.93 -35.25 11.99
CA PRO A 1019 -22.21 -35.32 10.56
C PRO A 1019 -20.94 -35.07 9.72
N LEU A 1020 -20.86 -35.73 8.57
CA LEU A 1020 -19.90 -35.42 7.50
C LEU A 1020 -20.56 -34.39 6.58
N ARG A 1021 -19.90 -33.25 6.38
CA ARG A 1021 -20.30 -32.22 5.43
C ARG A 1021 -19.45 -32.34 4.17
N ILE A 1022 -20.10 -32.44 3.02
CA ILE A 1022 -19.46 -32.44 1.70
C ILE A 1022 -19.97 -31.21 0.97
N THR A 1023 -19.08 -30.30 0.55
CA THR A 1023 -19.44 -29.10 -0.21
C THR A 1023 -18.70 -29.10 -1.54
N LEU A 1024 -19.45 -29.06 -2.64
CA LEU A 1024 -18.94 -28.87 -3.99
C LEU A 1024 -19.29 -27.44 -4.44
N SER A 1025 -18.30 -26.64 -4.80
CA SER A 1025 -18.48 -25.30 -5.35
C SER A 1025 -17.83 -25.21 -6.73
N LEU A 1026 -18.61 -24.91 -7.76
CA LEU A 1026 -18.16 -24.71 -9.13
C LEU A 1026 -18.43 -23.26 -9.54
N ARG A 1027 -17.48 -22.63 -10.23
CA ARG A 1027 -17.59 -21.27 -10.77
C ARG A 1027 -17.07 -21.26 -12.20
N TYR A 1028 -17.78 -20.54 -13.06
CA TYR A 1028 -17.42 -20.27 -14.45
C TYR A 1028 -17.55 -18.77 -14.69
N LEU A 1029 -16.56 -18.15 -15.31
CA LEU A 1029 -16.57 -16.75 -15.71
C LEU A 1029 -15.99 -16.64 -17.12
N GLU A 1030 -16.70 -15.93 -17.98
CA GLU A 1030 -16.28 -15.57 -19.33
C GLU A 1030 -16.42 -14.05 -19.47
N ASP A 1031 -15.36 -13.35 -19.86
CA ASP A 1031 -15.32 -11.89 -20.04
C ASP A 1031 -14.64 -11.56 -21.36
N VAL A 1032 -15.40 -10.98 -22.29
CA VAL A 1032 -14.94 -10.59 -23.63
C VAL A 1032 -15.18 -9.10 -23.81
N GLN A 1033 -14.12 -8.37 -24.13
CA GLN A 1033 -14.18 -6.95 -24.45
C GLN A 1033 -13.41 -6.68 -25.72
N CYS A 1034 -14.08 -6.06 -26.69
CA CYS A 1034 -13.49 -5.77 -27.99
C CYS A 1034 -13.74 -4.32 -28.38
N ARG A 1035 -12.84 -3.78 -29.19
CA ARG A 1035 -12.84 -2.41 -29.65
C ARG A 1035 -13.02 -2.35 -31.16
N VAL A 1036 -13.89 -1.46 -31.62
CA VAL A 1036 -14.04 -1.11 -33.04
C VAL A 1036 -13.37 0.25 -33.24
N THR A 1037 -12.27 0.26 -34.00
CA THR A 1037 -11.60 1.51 -34.37
C THR A 1037 -12.24 2.06 -35.65
N SER A 1038 -12.19 3.38 -35.85
CA SER A 1038 -12.82 4.05 -37.01
C SER A 1038 -12.28 3.62 -38.38
N ARG A 1039 -11.20 2.82 -38.44
CA ARG A 1039 -10.54 2.34 -39.65
C ARG A 1039 -10.64 0.83 -39.90
N LEU A 1040 -11.14 0.02 -38.95
CA LEU A 1040 -11.19 -1.45 -39.07
C LEU A 1040 -12.61 -1.99 -38.81
N SER A 1041 -13.05 -2.95 -39.63
CA SER A 1041 -14.42 -3.48 -39.61
C SER A 1041 -14.67 -4.66 -38.64
N PRO A 1042 -13.71 -5.54 -38.28
CA PRO A 1042 -13.95 -6.48 -37.18
C PRO A 1042 -13.61 -5.87 -35.81
N CYS A 1043 -14.44 -6.18 -34.81
CA CYS A 1043 -14.19 -5.83 -33.41
C CYS A 1043 -12.97 -6.60 -32.90
N VAL A 1044 -11.91 -5.91 -32.49
CA VAL A 1044 -10.66 -6.55 -32.03
C VAL A 1044 -10.73 -6.73 -30.51
N ALA A 1045 -10.75 -7.98 -30.04
CA ALA A 1045 -10.76 -8.29 -28.61
C ALA A 1045 -9.43 -7.86 -27.97
N PHE A 1046 -9.51 -7.08 -26.88
CA PHE A 1046 -8.36 -6.75 -26.03
C PHE A 1046 -8.48 -7.41 -24.65
N ILE A 1047 -9.65 -7.98 -24.32
CA ILE A 1047 -9.87 -8.93 -23.22
C ILE A 1047 -10.72 -10.06 -23.78
N ASP A 1048 -10.29 -11.29 -23.57
CA ASP A 1048 -11.09 -12.50 -23.79
C ASP A 1048 -10.58 -13.55 -22.80
N GLU A 1049 -11.25 -13.68 -21.67
CA GLU A 1049 -10.82 -14.53 -20.55
C GLU A 1049 -11.91 -15.54 -20.17
N LEU A 1050 -11.47 -16.76 -19.89
CA LEU A 1050 -12.26 -17.86 -19.37
C LEU A 1050 -11.64 -18.41 -18.09
N GLU A 1051 -12.37 -18.33 -16.97
CA GLU A 1051 -11.99 -18.90 -15.67
C GLU A 1051 -13.00 -19.99 -15.24
N ARG A 1052 -12.47 -21.15 -14.87
CA ARG A 1052 -13.22 -22.30 -14.33
C ARG A 1052 -12.59 -22.70 -12.99
N ASP A 1053 -13.34 -22.58 -11.90
CA ASP A 1053 -12.88 -22.91 -10.55
C ASP A 1053 -13.83 -23.94 -9.93
N GLY A 1054 -13.31 -25.13 -9.62
CA GLY A 1054 -14.04 -26.19 -8.95
C GLY A 1054 -13.38 -26.54 -7.63
N SER A 1055 -14.13 -26.53 -6.53
CA SER A 1055 -13.64 -26.94 -5.23
C SER A 1055 -14.57 -27.95 -4.57
N LEU A 1056 -13.99 -29.00 -4.01
CA LEU A 1056 -14.68 -30.03 -3.23
C LEU A 1056 -14.06 -30.06 -1.83
N SER A 1057 -14.86 -29.79 -0.80
CA SER A 1057 -14.43 -29.92 0.60
C SER A 1057 -15.24 -30.97 1.34
N LEU A 1058 -14.54 -31.78 2.12
CA LEU A 1058 -15.10 -32.75 3.05
C LEU A 1058 -14.63 -32.39 4.45
N ASP A 1059 -15.53 -32.12 5.38
CA ASP A 1059 -15.19 -31.78 6.75
C ASP A 1059 -16.12 -32.46 7.77
N SER A 1060 -15.56 -32.81 8.92
CA SER A 1060 -16.31 -33.41 10.03
C SER A 1060 -15.66 -33.06 11.37
N THR A 1061 -16.45 -33.03 12.43
CA THR A 1061 -15.97 -32.81 13.79
C THR A 1061 -15.76 -34.15 14.50
N VAL A 1062 -14.56 -34.36 15.05
CA VAL A 1062 -14.20 -35.54 15.83
C VAL A 1062 -13.84 -35.06 17.22
N ARG A 1063 -14.76 -35.22 18.19
CA ARG A 1063 -14.65 -34.63 19.55
C ARG A 1063 -14.49 -33.10 19.47
N ASP A 1064 -13.33 -32.57 19.88
CA ASP A 1064 -12.96 -31.15 19.90
C ASP A 1064 -12.08 -30.75 18.69
N TYR A 1065 -11.98 -31.63 17.69
CA TYR A 1065 -11.15 -31.45 16.50
C TYR A 1065 -12.03 -31.33 15.27
N GLN A 1066 -11.93 -30.25 14.51
CA GLN A 1066 -12.50 -30.17 13.17
C GLN A 1066 -11.44 -30.61 12.17
N LEU A 1067 -11.70 -31.67 11.41
CA LEU A 1067 -10.79 -32.21 10.39
C LEU A 1067 -11.46 -32.11 9.03
N GLY A 1068 -10.71 -31.67 8.02
CA GLY A 1068 -11.23 -31.57 6.66
C GLY A 1068 -10.18 -31.71 5.56
N VAL A 1069 -10.65 -32.08 4.38
CA VAL A 1069 -9.88 -32.15 3.13
C VAL A 1069 -10.55 -31.25 2.11
N ARG A 1070 -9.77 -30.47 1.38
CA ARG A 1070 -10.23 -29.62 0.28
C ARG A 1070 -9.42 -29.91 -0.98
N ILE A 1071 -10.12 -30.25 -2.05
CA ILE A 1071 -9.58 -30.39 -3.40
C ILE A 1071 -10.02 -29.17 -4.19
N ARG A 1072 -9.12 -28.51 -4.91
CA ARG A 1072 -9.43 -27.38 -5.80
C ARG A 1072 -8.78 -27.59 -7.17
N TYR A 1073 -9.54 -27.30 -8.20
CA TYR A 1073 -9.14 -27.28 -9.60
C TYR A 1073 -9.43 -25.88 -10.15
N LEU A 1074 -8.41 -25.20 -10.66
CA LEU A 1074 -8.52 -23.88 -11.25
C LEU A 1074 -7.95 -23.91 -12.67
N ASP A 1075 -8.74 -23.57 -13.67
CA ASP A 1075 -8.34 -23.46 -15.07
C ASP A 1075 -8.64 -22.03 -15.54
N ARG A 1076 -7.61 -21.33 -16.02
CA ARG A 1076 -7.70 -19.97 -16.54
C ARG A 1076 -7.13 -19.93 -17.94
N ARG A 1077 -7.83 -19.29 -18.87
CA ARG A 1077 -7.41 -19.15 -20.27
C ARG A 1077 -7.69 -17.74 -20.77
N SER A 1078 -6.71 -17.13 -21.44
CA SER A 1078 -6.87 -15.91 -22.22
C SER A 1078 -6.89 -16.27 -23.71
N PHE A 1079 -7.69 -15.58 -24.51
CA PHE A 1079 -7.73 -15.73 -25.97
C PHE A 1079 -7.27 -14.46 -26.71
N VAL A 1080 -6.84 -13.43 -25.97
CA VAL A 1080 -6.19 -12.21 -26.50
C VAL A 1080 -4.69 -12.24 -26.23
N GLY A 1081 -3.91 -11.62 -27.12
CA GLY A 1081 -2.46 -11.50 -27.00
C GLY A 1081 -1.79 -12.87 -27.11
N GLN A 1082 -0.94 -13.22 -26.14
CA GLN A 1082 -0.22 -14.50 -26.07
C GLN A 1082 -1.11 -15.74 -25.83
N GLN A 1083 -2.43 -15.55 -25.70
CA GLN A 1083 -3.43 -16.62 -25.44
C GLN A 1083 -3.05 -17.57 -24.29
N ALA A 1084 -2.46 -17.03 -23.23
CA ALA A 1084 -1.90 -17.80 -22.13
C ALA A 1084 -2.99 -18.51 -21.31
N GLY A 1085 -2.68 -19.71 -20.81
CA GLY A 1085 -3.56 -20.44 -19.89
C GLY A 1085 -2.79 -21.17 -18.79
N SER A 1086 -3.45 -21.44 -17.68
CA SER A 1086 -2.90 -22.24 -16.59
C SER A 1086 -3.97 -23.13 -15.98
N THR A 1087 -3.58 -24.36 -15.64
CA THR A 1087 -4.42 -25.29 -14.92
C THR A 1087 -3.71 -25.72 -13.64
N GLN A 1088 -4.34 -25.51 -12.49
CA GLN A 1088 -3.80 -25.80 -11.17
C GLN A 1088 -4.69 -26.80 -10.43
N PHE A 1089 -4.06 -27.79 -9.81
CA PHE A 1089 -4.72 -28.74 -8.92
C PHE A 1089 -4.10 -28.63 -7.53
N GLN A 1090 -4.92 -28.43 -6.50
CA GLN A 1090 -4.50 -28.29 -5.11
C GLN A 1090 -5.26 -29.26 -4.21
N LEU A 1091 -4.52 -30.01 -3.39
CA LEU A 1091 -5.05 -30.85 -2.31
C LEU A 1091 -4.57 -30.28 -0.98
N ASN A 1092 -5.50 -29.91 -0.11
CA ASN A 1092 -5.22 -29.37 1.22
C ASN A 1092 -5.91 -30.21 2.29
N VAL A 1093 -5.18 -30.58 3.34
CA VAL A 1093 -5.72 -31.23 4.53
C VAL A 1093 -5.56 -30.25 5.70
N PHE A 1094 -6.66 -29.92 6.38
CA PHE A 1094 -6.66 -28.94 7.47
C PHE A 1094 -7.32 -29.51 8.74
N GLY A 1095 -6.87 -29.01 9.90
CA GLY A 1095 -7.39 -29.37 11.20
C GLY A 1095 -7.43 -28.16 12.14
N GLN A 1096 -8.53 -27.96 12.87
CA GLN A 1096 -8.68 -26.90 13.87
C GLN A 1096 -9.02 -27.50 15.23
N PHE A 1097 -8.32 -27.05 16.28
CA PHE A 1097 -8.62 -27.36 17.67
C PHE A 1097 -9.66 -26.37 18.19
N VAL A 1098 -10.75 -26.88 18.74
CA VAL A 1098 -11.76 -26.05 19.41
C VAL A 1098 -11.58 -26.25 20.92
N LEU A 1099 -10.79 -25.38 21.55
CA LEU A 1099 -10.59 -25.40 23.00
C LEU A 1099 -11.73 -24.62 23.67
N THR A 1100 -12.69 -25.32 24.26
CA THR A 1100 -13.69 -24.72 25.15
C THR A 1100 -13.16 -24.67 26.59
N SER A 1101 -13.01 -23.48 27.17
CA SER A 1101 -12.69 -23.33 28.59
C SER A 1101 -13.93 -23.66 29.44
N ALA A 1102 -13.85 -24.70 30.25
CA ALA A 1102 -14.84 -24.95 31.28
C ALA A 1102 -14.46 -24.14 32.53
N LEU A 1103 -15.34 -23.22 32.96
CA LEU A 1103 -15.27 -22.62 34.29
C LEU A 1103 -15.54 -23.72 35.32
N LEU A 1104 -14.52 -24.06 36.11
CA LEU A 1104 -14.69 -24.83 37.34
C LEU A 1104 -15.55 -23.99 38.30
N SER A 1105 -16.85 -24.28 38.35
CA SER A 1105 -17.69 -23.82 39.44
C SER A 1105 -17.30 -24.61 40.69
N ASN A 1106 -16.74 -23.92 41.69
CA ASN A 1106 -16.56 -24.45 43.04
C ASN A 1106 -17.93 -24.68 43.66
N GLY A 1107 -18.46 -25.89 43.51
CA GLY A 1107 -19.63 -26.37 44.24
C GLY A 1107 -19.21 -27.10 45.50
N ALA A 1108 -18.95 -26.36 46.59
CA ALA A 1108 -18.96 -26.91 47.93
C ALA A 1108 -20.35 -26.68 48.53
N ALA A 1109 -21.13 -27.76 48.72
CA ALA A 1109 -22.01 -27.99 49.88
C ALA A 1109 -22.95 -29.19 49.65
N GLY A 1110 -22.71 -30.27 50.41
CA GLY A 1110 -23.73 -30.91 51.26
C GLY A 1110 -24.90 -31.68 50.64
N ARG A 1111 -24.77 -33.01 50.74
CA ARG A 1111 -25.80 -34.08 50.74
C ARG A 1111 -26.39 -34.55 49.41
#